data_AF-K5C8V1-F1
#
_entry.id   AF-K5C8V1-F1
#
_cell.length_a   1.000
_cell.length_b   1.000
_cell.length_c   1.000
_cell.angle_alpha   90.00
_cell.angle_beta   90.00
_cell.angle_gamma   90.00
#
_symmetry.space_group_name_H-M   'P 1'
#
loop_
_entity.id
_entity.type
_entity.pdbx_description
1 polymer ?
#
loop_
_entity_poly.entity_id
_entity_poly.type
_entity_poly.pdbx_seq_one_letter_code
_entity_poly.pdbx_strand_id
1 'polypeptide(L)'
;MNWRPYFAVVWDSFHAAMASRVLWAAMLAIWILLAMLAPIGVREDYTTTFRFFDVYNGTRMKAMLAQGMVDPKQEDAPLGRIAEAMPEELSRKLKRVGEGDEVRIPLPMLTDALNDLIDQELKLAKGTVDEEAESKDDSEEASVSRHWYDAEAWKETVRLRELRELDEMPTEELSDSLIRRRARLRIEAALPGVFEARSARSVLLTYGTLDFPTGFEIDRTQFESLFNQFVIPTLVHWLLGFVLVFLGILVTASIIPDMLQTGSLHLLLSKPVSRPALLIAKFVGGCAFVFLCVAQLVIGLYLIAGLRLEIWNPRILWCIPLAVFLFAVFFSVSVPAGLKWRSPIISIAAAGALAAICLVFSIISGVFDTRIVQPDRIAGLVRAGEDLLSVTNGGGLNRMDEDQLQWVPVIESKAMSNDRVLRPVAIDDDHVLTARIRNGKFNPFGSGSLDLIVLARDNEWKPQPGLRLPTATERLIPIGVTEDSGSGHTLAVNTADLLITHNRDILSSIGKKVEDEDNDTGEDGDESSDGRSPRGQNSNSIGAWLSTLVTMQGGATEEFVSILPRNVALSPPIRLAVPLAAEDATEDISSETTRLLILNGSQLQQLEPDGGPVENVWQRTQVADLTRSDTPLPPVLAASSRFVIASTGDESARVFEGNELNEFYVGDWPEDIAPLSIHAVADDLFFVVTTEGSGHLLRVLDHDDASEQRLQITATLPVDDIETAMVEVEPDATTAQLIVAHDVDRISEFEVSHQSQSADISLIRSVEPERSFWRRIDRYGIGLQELLTPQVLALGDTTAGMVSGKKAFIIGGGDMETGEVVRYGIATPIISCGVFIIAMMLLSCIYFARSDF
;
A
#
# COMPACT_ATOMS: atom_id res chain seq x y z
N MET A 1 -54.71 5.53 5.14
CA MET A 1 -54.21 5.02 6.43
C MET A 1 -53.87 6.22 7.30
N ASN A 2 -54.58 6.45 8.42
CA ASN A 2 -54.29 7.59 9.31
C ASN A 2 -53.04 7.26 10.14
N TRP A 3 -51.89 7.87 9.80
CA TRP A 3 -50.60 7.66 10.49
C TRP A 3 -50.49 8.35 11.86
N ARG A 4 -51.43 9.26 12.18
CA ARG A 4 -51.47 10.05 13.42
C ARG A 4 -51.37 9.24 14.73
N PRO A 5 -52.14 8.16 14.95
CA PRO A 5 -52.02 7.35 16.17
C PRO A 5 -50.66 6.64 16.28
N TYR A 6 -50.04 6.25 15.17
CA TYR A 6 -48.73 5.60 15.18
C TYR A 6 -47.60 6.59 15.51
N PHE A 7 -47.67 7.81 14.95
CA PHE A 7 -46.73 8.89 15.28
C PHE A 7 -46.82 9.27 16.76
N ALA A 8 -48.03 9.30 17.33
CA ALA A 8 -48.22 9.55 18.75
C ALA A 8 -47.56 8.48 19.63
N VAL A 9 -47.59 7.20 19.24
CA VAL A 9 -46.94 6.12 19.98
C VAL A 9 -45.41 6.22 19.91
N VAL A 10 -44.85 6.60 18.76
CA VAL A 10 -43.40 6.83 18.62
C VAL A 10 -42.97 8.05 19.45
N TRP A 11 -43.74 9.14 19.41
CA TRP A 11 -43.49 10.35 20.20
C TRP A 11 -43.59 10.11 21.72
N ASP A 12 -44.56 9.32 22.14
CA ASP A 12 -44.75 8.92 23.53
C ASP A 12 -43.61 7.99 24.01
N SER A 13 -43.13 7.11 23.13
CA SER A 13 -41.94 6.28 23.40
C SER A 13 -40.68 7.13 23.54
N PHE A 14 -40.55 8.21 22.75
CA PHE A 14 -39.45 9.17 22.84
C PHE A 14 -39.49 9.96 24.15
N HIS A 15 -40.67 10.41 24.59
CA HIS A 15 -40.86 11.07 25.89
C HIS A 15 -40.55 10.14 27.06
N ALA A 16 -41.02 8.88 27.00
CA ALA A 16 -40.72 7.87 27.98
C ALA A 16 -39.22 7.55 28.06
N ALA A 17 -38.51 7.55 26.92
CA ALA A 17 -37.07 7.37 26.87
C ALA A 17 -36.31 8.56 27.51
N MET A 18 -36.72 9.81 27.22
CA MET A 18 -36.11 11.01 27.83
C MET A 18 -36.32 11.10 29.35
N ALA A 19 -37.39 10.50 29.87
CA ALA A 19 -37.66 10.42 31.30
C ALA A 19 -36.86 9.32 32.02
N SER A 20 -36.11 8.48 31.29
CA SER A 20 -35.33 7.37 31.86
C SER A 20 -34.06 7.88 32.54
N ARG A 21 -33.86 7.51 33.82
CA ARG A 21 -32.62 7.76 34.56
C ARG A 21 -31.41 7.08 33.92
N VAL A 22 -31.63 5.95 33.25
CA VAL A 22 -30.57 5.19 32.59
C VAL A 22 -30.06 5.93 31.35
N LEU A 23 -30.94 6.64 30.62
CA LEU A 23 -30.52 7.50 29.50
C LEU A 23 -29.54 8.58 29.97
N TRP A 24 -29.93 9.31 31.02
CA TRP A 24 -29.11 10.40 31.56
C TRP A 24 -27.77 9.92 32.12
N ALA A 25 -27.73 8.74 32.76
CA ALA A 25 -26.47 8.13 33.20
C ALA A 25 -25.56 7.77 32.01
N ALA A 26 -26.12 7.20 30.94
CA ALA A 26 -25.37 6.89 29.72
C ALA A 26 -24.86 8.16 29.02
N MET A 27 -25.70 9.19 28.90
CA MET A 27 -25.30 10.48 28.34
C MET A 27 -24.20 11.15 29.16
N LEU A 28 -24.28 11.12 30.49
CA LEU A 28 -23.23 11.64 31.38
C LEU A 28 -21.91 10.89 31.17
N ALA A 29 -21.95 9.55 31.06
CA ALA A 29 -20.76 8.76 30.80
C ALA A 29 -20.11 9.13 29.45
N ILE A 30 -20.92 9.38 28.41
CA ILE A 30 -20.44 9.87 27.11
C ILE A 30 -19.78 11.24 27.25
N TRP A 31 -20.36 12.16 28.02
CA TRP A 31 -19.74 13.47 28.30
C TRP A 31 -18.38 13.35 29.00
N ILE A 32 -18.26 12.45 29.98
CA ILE A 32 -16.99 12.20 30.67
C ILE A 32 -15.95 11.67 29.69
N LEU A 33 -16.32 10.72 28.83
CA LEU A 33 -15.44 10.18 27.80
C LEU A 33 -14.98 11.28 26.82
N LEU A 34 -15.91 12.11 26.32
CA LEU A 34 -15.58 13.22 25.42
C LEU A 34 -14.66 14.25 26.11
N ALA A 35 -14.88 14.54 27.40
CA ALA A 35 -14.01 15.42 28.17
C ALA A 35 -12.59 14.86 28.37
N MET A 36 -12.44 13.53 28.46
CA MET A 36 -11.12 12.88 28.50
C MET A 36 -10.41 12.91 27.14
N LEU A 37 -11.14 12.90 26.03
CA LEU A 37 -10.56 12.96 24.67
C LEU A 37 -10.26 14.39 24.21
N ALA A 38 -10.99 15.39 24.72
CA ALA A 38 -10.84 16.80 24.31
C ALA A 38 -9.41 17.39 24.42
N PRO A 39 -8.55 16.99 25.38
CA PRO A 39 -7.18 17.51 25.44
C PRO A 39 -6.29 17.04 24.30
N ILE A 40 -6.62 15.95 23.60
CA ILE A 40 -5.83 15.44 22.47
C ILE A 40 -5.76 16.51 21.37
N GLY A 41 -4.55 16.80 20.88
CA GLY A 41 -4.29 17.78 19.83
C GLY A 41 -3.01 17.46 19.04
N VAL A 42 -2.75 18.25 18.02
CA VAL A 42 -1.60 18.12 17.11
C VAL A 42 -0.81 19.42 17.09
N ARG A 43 0.51 19.32 17.01
CA ARG A 43 1.41 20.45 16.80
C ARG A 43 2.43 20.12 15.70
N GLU A 44 2.68 21.05 14.79
CA GLU A 44 3.73 20.89 13.78
C GLU A 44 5.10 21.28 14.34
N ASP A 45 6.11 20.46 14.09
CA ASP A 45 7.53 20.74 14.32
C ASP A 45 8.40 20.18 13.19
N TYR A 46 9.67 20.57 13.10
CA TYR A 46 10.56 20.10 12.03
C TYR A 46 10.90 18.60 12.16
N THR A 47 10.98 17.91 11.03
CA THR A 47 11.36 16.50 10.94
C THR A 47 12.86 16.36 11.15
N THR A 48 13.29 15.90 12.32
CA THR A 48 14.67 16.06 12.78
C THR A 48 15.42 14.76 13.02
N THR A 49 14.74 13.62 13.21
CA THR A 49 15.40 12.36 13.56
C THR A 49 15.25 11.31 12.46
N PHE A 50 16.27 10.44 12.31
CA PHE A 50 16.21 9.26 11.46
C PHE A 50 15.56 8.09 12.19
N ARG A 51 14.62 7.43 11.54
CA ARG A 51 13.93 6.25 12.06
C ARG A 51 14.22 5.04 11.20
N PHE A 52 13.99 3.85 11.74
CA PHE A 52 14.23 2.61 10.98
C PHE A 52 13.39 2.53 9.69
N PHE A 53 12.21 3.16 9.67
CA PHE A 53 11.36 3.22 8.48
C PHE A 53 11.67 4.39 7.53
N ASP A 54 12.56 5.31 7.91
CA ASP A 54 13.04 6.37 7.00
C ASP A 54 14.11 5.84 6.03
N VAL A 55 14.69 4.68 6.34
CA VAL A 55 15.73 4.05 5.51
C VAL A 55 15.08 3.19 4.43
N TYR A 56 15.21 3.64 3.20
CA TYR A 56 14.71 2.97 2.01
C TYR A 56 15.67 1.89 1.47
N ASN A 57 16.98 2.00 1.70
CA ASN A 57 17.91 0.91 1.34
C ASN A 57 19.00 0.72 2.41
N GLY A 58 18.71 -0.16 3.37
CA GLY A 58 19.63 -0.47 4.47
C GLY A 58 20.91 -1.18 4.02
N THR A 59 20.84 -2.02 2.97
CA THR A 59 22.00 -2.71 2.40
C THR A 59 22.95 -1.70 1.76
N ARG A 60 22.41 -0.75 1.00
CA ARG A 60 23.17 0.36 0.41
C ARG A 60 23.79 1.25 1.47
N MET A 61 23.04 1.64 2.51
CA MET A 61 23.57 2.43 3.62
C MET A 61 24.77 1.75 4.27
N LYS A 62 24.63 0.46 4.59
CA LYS A 62 25.71 -0.36 5.16
C LYS A 62 26.93 -0.39 4.24
N ALA A 63 26.73 -0.62 2.95
CA ALA A 63 27.81 -0.72 1.98
C ALA A 63 28.49 0.64 1.70
N MET A 64 27.75 1.74 1.65
CA MET A 64 28.31 3.09 1.51
C MET A 64 29.15 3.46 2.73
N LEU A 65 28.62 3.28 3.94
CA LEU A 65 29.37 3.56 5.17
C LEU A 65 30.62 2.69 5.29
N ALA A 66 30.53 1.41 4.94
CA ALA A 66 31.68 0.51 4.90
C ALA A 66 32.74 0.95 3.86
N GLN A 67 32.31 1.39 2.68
CA GLN A 67 33.21 1.94 1.66
C GLN A 67 33.93 3.19 2.16
N GLY A 68 33.21 4.11 2.82
CA GLY A 68 33.80 5.31 3.41
C GLY A 68 34.90 5.03 4.42
N MET A 69 34.87 3.87 5.10
CA MET A 69 35.91 3.47 6.06
C MET A 69 37.15 2.82 5.44
N VAL A 70 37.02 2.22 4.26
CA VAL A 70 38.06 1.35 3.68
C VAL A 70 38.68 1.92 2.40
N ASP A 71 37.95 2.75 1.65
CA ASP A 71 38.46 3.41 0.44
C ASP A 71 39.24 4.69 0.78
N PRO A 72 40.58 4.75 0.57
CA PRO A 72 41.37 5.95 0.87
C PRO A 72 40.95 7.18 0.07
N LYS A 73 40.27 7.00 -1.07
CA LYS A 73 39.77 8.14 -1.87
C LYS A 73 38.55 8.81 -1.25
N GLN A 74 37.82 8.10 -0.41
CA GLN A 74 36.58 8.57 0.23
C GLN A 74 36.81 9.08 1.64
N GLU A 75 38.02 8.94 2.20
CA GLU A 75 38.38 9.32 3.58
C GLU A 75 38.04 10.80 3.88
N ASP A 76 38.43 11.71 2.99
CA ASP A 76 38.14 13.15 3.12
C ASP A 76 36.77 13.56 2.57
N ALA A 77 36.11 12.68 1.83
CA ALA A 77 34.80 12.90 1.24
C ALA A 77 33.70 12.83 2.32
N PRO A 78 32.49 13.35 2.04
CA PRO A 78 31.38 13.33 2.99
C PRO A 78 31.11 11.97 3.63
N LEU A 79 31.22 10.92 2.84
CA LEU A 79 30.94 9.55 3.24
C LEU A 79 31.96 9.01 4.25
N GLY A 80 33.26 9.22 4.02
CA GLY A 80 34.31 8.79 4.94
C GLY A 80 34.26 9.52 6.26
N ARG A 81 34.00 10.83 6.24
CA ARG A 81 33.85 11.64 7.46
C ARG A 81 32.67 11.23 8.33
N ILE A 82 31.51 10.91 7.72
CA ILE A 82 30.37 10.35 8.46
C ILE A 82 30.74 8.99 9.04
N ALA A 83 31.37 8.12 8.25
CA ALA A 83 31.71 6.77 8.69
C ALA A 83 32.76 6.73 9.81
N GLU A 84 33.71 7.68 9.81
CA GLU A 84 34.70 7.85 10.89
C GLU A 84 34.06 8.32 12.20
N ALA A 85 33.04 9.19 12.11
CA ALA A 85 32.34 9.73 13.28
C ALA A 85 31.33 8.77 13.93
N MET A 86 31.15 7.57 13.35
CA MET A 86 30.26 6.54 13.91
C MET A 86 30.80 5.98 15.24
N PRO A 87 29.92 5.50 16.15
CA PRO A 87 30.32 4.87 17.40
C PRO A 87 31.29 3.68 17.17
N GLU A 88 32.26 3.49 18.05
CA GLU A 88 33.34 2.48 17.89
C GLU A 88 32.84 1.06 17.59
N GLU A 89 31.72 0.65 18.19
CA GLU A 89 31.12 -0.66 17.92
C GLU A 89 30.64 -0.77 16.47
N LEU A 90 29.99 0.27 15.95
CA LEU A 90 29.50 0.32 14.58
C LEU A 90 30.66 0.42 13.60
N SER A 91 31.65 1.27 13.88
CA SER A 91 32.86 1.45 13.09
C SER A 91 33.66 0.16 12.93
N ARG A 92 33.77 -0.66 13.99
CA ARG A 92 34.38 -2.00 13.90
C ARG A 92 33.58 -2.95 13.01
N LYS A 93 32.25 -2.94 13.11
CA LYS A 93 31.39 -3.78 12.26
C LYS A 93 31.46 -3.34 10.80
N LEU A 94 31.45 -2.04 10.51
CA LEU A 94 31.55 -1.48 9.17
C LEU A 94 32.93 -1.74 8.53
N LYS A 95 34.03 -1.65 9.29
CA LYS A 95 35.36 -2.06 8.81
C LYS A 95 35.37 -3.53 8.39
N ARG A 96 34.80 -4.41 9.20
CA ARG A 96 34.68 -5.84 8.85
C ARG A 96 33.85 -6.05 7.59
N VAL A 97 32.74 -5.32 7.41
CA VAL A 97 31.97 -5.34 6.16
C VAL A 97 32.83 -4.89 4.98
N GLY A 98 33.62 -3.84 5.14
CA GLY A 98 34.53 -3.35 4.09
C GLY A 98 35.72 -4.28 3.81
N GLU A 99 36.10 -5.12 4.78
CA GLU A 99 37.07 -6.21 4.63
C GLU A 99 36.46 -7.47 4.00
N GLY A 100 35.15 -7.48 3.73
CA GLY A 100 34.45 -8.60 3.08
C GLY A 100 33.72 -9.56 4.01
N ASP A 101 33.70 -9.31 5.32
CA ASP A 101 32.93 -10.13 6.26
C ASP A 101 31.43 -9.85 6.12
N GLU A 102 30.63 -10.91 6.07
CA GLU A 102 29.18 -10.78 6.20
C GLU A 102 28.79 -10.47 7.65
N VAL A 103 28.67 -9.17 7.96
CA VAL A 103 28.22 -8.71 9.27
C VAL A 103 26.78 -8.23 9.21
N ARG A 104 25.93 -8.85 10.04
CA ARG A 104 24.56 -8.36 10.27
C ARG A 104 24.60 -7.16 11.21
N ILE A 105 24.23 -5.99 10.68
CA ILE A 105 24.08 -4.76 11.44
C ILE A 105 22.58 -4.45 11.53
N PRO A 106 21.99 -4.43 12.75
CA PRO A 106 20.60 -4.04 12.91
C PRO A 106 20.38 -2.60 12.44
N LEU A 107 19.31 -2.37 11.68
CA LEU A 107 18.97 -1.03 11.18
C LEU A 107 18.82 0.03 12.29
N PRO A 108 18.21 -0.27 13.46
CA PRO A 108 18.15 0.68 14.57
C PRO A 108 19.53 1.17 15.01
N MET A 109 20.55 0.29 14.99
CA MET A 109 21.91 0.68 15.36
C MET A 109 22.51 1.72 14.40
N LEU A 110 22.17 1.66 13.11
CA LEU A 110 22.59 2.64 12.12
C LEU A 110 21.84 3.96 12.30
N THR A 111 20.52 3.92 12.50
CA THR A 111 19.72 5.13 12.67
C THR A 111 20.02 5.86 13.98
N ASP A 112 20.25 5.11 15.07
CA ASP A 112 20.65 5.68 16.37
C ASP A 112 22.00 6.40 16.24
N ALA A 113 22.98 5.80 15.55
CA ALA A 113 24.27 6.43 15.31
C ALA A 113 24.17 7.72 14.46
N LEU A 114 23.28 7.76 13.47
CA LEU A 114 23.03 8.99 12.71
C LEU A 114 22.36 10.08 13.56
N ASN A 115 21.44 9.71 14.44
CA ASN A 115 20.82 10.64 15.39
C ASN A 115 21.83 11.19 16.40
N ASP A 116 22.80 10.38 16.83
CA ASP A 116 23.90 10.84 17.67
C ASP A 116 24.72 11.93 16.96
N LEU A 117 24.97 11.81 15.65
CA LEU A 117 25.66 12.84 14.87
C LEU A 117 24.86 14.16 14.79
N ILE A 118 23.53 14.07 14.72
CA ILE A 118 22.62 15.23 14.73
C ILE A 118 22.69 15.93 16.10
N ASP A 119 22.63 15.16 17.19
CA ASP A 119 22.73 15.72 18.53
C ASP A 119 24.12 16.29 18.84
N GLN A 120 25.19 15.73 18.27
CA GLN A 120 26.53 16.34 18.30
C GLN A 120 26.55 17.73 17.64
N GLU A 121 25.92 17.90 16.47
CA GLU A 121 25.83 19.22 15.82
C GLU A 121 25.04 20.22 16.70
N LEU A 122 23.97 19.78 17.34
CA LEU A 122 23.21 20.63 18.27
C LEU A 122 24.06 21.04 19.49
N LYS A 123 24.80 20.11 20.10
CA LYS A 123 25.69 20.39 21.23
C LYS A 123 26.79 21.40 20.86
N LEU A 124 27.39 21.22 19.68
CA LEU A 124 28.39 22.15 19.12
C LEU A 124 27.81 23.54 18.90
N ALA A 125 26.62 23.64 18.30
CA ALA A 125 25.94 24.91 18.06
C ALA A 125 25.60 25.66 19.35
N LYS A 126 25.32 24.93 20.44
CA LYS A 126 25.03 25.49 21.77
C LYS A 126 26.27 25.82 22.60
N GLY A 127 27.47 25.45 22.15
CA GLY A 127 28.70 25.59 22.93
C GLY A 127 28.76 24.71 24.19
N THR A 128 27.89 23.71 24.29
CA THR A 128 27.93 22.70 25.36
C THR A 128 28.92 21.61 24.97
N VAL A 129 30.17 21.73 25.45
CA VAL A 129 31.17 20.65 25.35
C VAL A 129 30.89 19.65 26.48
N ASP A 130 30.90 18.36 26.17
CA ASP A 130 30.61 17.29 27.14
C ASP A 130 31.60 17.33 28.34
N GLU A 131 31.12 17.70 29.52
CA GLU A 131 31.83 17.47 30.80
C GLU A 131 31.91 15.96 31.15
N GLU A 132 31.15 15.11 30.46
CA GLU A 132 31.14 13.65 30.70
C GLU A 132 32.35 12.91 30.10
N ALA A 133 33.14 13.55 29.22
CA ALA A 133 34.37 12.98 28.69
C ALA A 133 35.56 13.04 29.67
N GLU A 134 35.48 13.83 30.75
CA GLU A 134 36.57 13.91 31.75
C GLU A 134 36.56 12.80 32.82
N SER A 135 35.63 11.84 32.75
CA SER A 135 35.49 10.80 33.79
C SER A 135 35.89 9.37 33.39
N LYS A 136 36.48 9.16 32.21
CA LYS A 136 37.10 7.87 31.85
C LYS A 136 38.63 8.00 31.81
N ASP A 137 39.20 7.27 32.75
CA ASP A 137 40.60 7.09 33.13
C ASP A 137 41.60 6.99 31.97
N ASP A 138 42.80 7.50 32.23
CA ASP A 138 43.97 7.62 31.35
C ASP A 138 44.31 6.34 30.56
N SER A 139 44.30 6.39 29.22
CA SER A 139 45.39 5.91 28.32
C SER A 139 44.98 5.81 26.85
N GLU A 140 45.92 6.23 25.98
CA GLU A 140 46.00 6.06 24.52
C GLU A 140 45.28 7.11 23.63
N GLU A 141 46.13 7.95 23.02
CA GLU A 141 45.90 8.82 21.85
C GLU A 141 44.47 9.34 21.64
N ALA A 142 44.22 10.53 22.17
CA ALA A 142 43.13 11.38 21.70
C ALA A 142 43.35 11.71 20.22
N SER A 143 42.84 10.86 19.31
CA SER A 143 42.50 11.29 17.98
C SER A 143 41.57 12.48 18.17
N VAL A 144 42.01 13.67 17.75
CA VAL A 144 41.12 14.83 17.62
C VAL A 144 40.00 14.37 16.70
N SER A 145 38.86 13.95 17.25
CA SER A 145 37.77 13.40 16.46
C SER A 145 37.30 14.50 15.53
N ARG A 146 37.64 14.36 14.25
CA ARG A 146 37.30 15.31 13.19
C ARG A 146 35.78 15.47 13.20
N HIS A 147 35.30 16.71 13.21
CA HIS A 147 33.85 16.92 13.07
C HIS A 147 33.40 16.34 11.73
N TRP A 148 32.29 15.59 11.75
CA TRP A 148 31.81 14.84 10.59
C TRP A 148 31.44 15.77 9.43
N TYR A 149 30.95 16.99 9.72
CA TYR A 149 30.60 17.98 8.70
C TYR A 149 31.77 18.89 8.31
N ASP A 150 31.91 19.12 7.00
CA ASP A 150 32.87 20.05 6.43
C ASP A 150 32.31 20.74 5.19
N ALA A 151 32.32 22.08 5.20
CA ALA A 151 31.67 22.88 4.17
C ALA A 151 32.34 22.76 2.79
N GLU A 152 33.62 22.35 2.70
CA GLU A 152 34.30 22.16 1.42
C GLU A 152 33.99 20.79 0.84
N ALA A 153 34.04 19.73 1.68
CA ALA A 153 33.70 18.38 1.26
C ALA A 153 32.24 18.24 0.79
N TRP A 154 31.31 19.00 1.35
CA TRP A 154 29.88 18.94 0.98
C TRP A 154 29.50 19.76 -0.27
N LYS A 155 30.41 20.55 -0.86
CA LYS A 155 30.07 21.41 -2.03
C LYS A 155 29.57 20.64 -3.23
N GLU A 156 30.13 19.44 -3.45
CA GLU A 156 29.85 18.58 -4.60
C GLU A 156 28.59 17.71 -4.40
N THR A 157 28.01 17.71 -3.20
CA THR A 157 26.78 16.95 -2.93
C THR A 157 25.55 17.60 -3.57
N VAL A 158 24.57 16.77 -3.94
CA VAL A 158 23.26 17.25 -4.42
C VAL A 158 22.49 17.79 -3.22
N ARG A 159 22.35 19.12 -3.16
CA ARG A 159 21.71 19.82 -2.02
C ARG A 159 20.29 20.25 -2.37
N LEU A 160 19.34 19.85 -1.54
CA LEU A 160 17.96 20.35 -1.59
C LEU A 160 17.95 21.88 -1.38
N ARG A 161 16.93 22.56 -1.93
CA ARG A 161 16.75 24.02 -1.76
C ARG A 161 16.73 24.41 -0.29
N GLU A 162 16.03 23.64 0.55
CA GLU A 162 15.95 23.84 2.00
C GLU A 162 17.33 23.83 2.67
N LEU A 163 18.19 22.88 2.32
CA LEU A 163 19.54 22.80 2.89
C LEU A 163 20.38 24.02 2.53
N ARG A 164 20.27 24.52 1.29
CA ARG A 164 20.98 25.73 0.86
C ARG A 164 20.56 26.95 1.66
N GLU A 165 19.26 27.13 1.89
CA GLU A 165 18.73 28.22 2.71
C GLU A 165 19.21 28.14 4.16
N LEU A 166 19.22 26.94 4.76
CA LEU A 166 19.69 26.72 6.13
C LEU A 166 21.21 26.85 6.31
N ASP A 167 21.99 26.56 5.26
CA ASP A 167 23.45 26.75 5.26
C ASP A 167 23.83 28.24 5.12
N GLU A 168 22.99 29.06 4.48
CA GLU A 168 23.20 30.50 4.35
C GLU A 168 22.86 31.28 5.65
N MET A 169 22.02 30.71 6.52
CA MET A 169 21.63 31.32 7.79
C MET A 169 22.71 31.14 8.88
N PRO A 170 23.04 32.20 9.66
CA PRO A 170 23.92 32.08 10.82
C PRO A 170 23.36 31.11 11.86
N THR A 171 24.20 30.27 12.45
CA THR A 171 23.78 29.27 13.46
C THR A 171 23.06 29.89 14.67
N GLU A 172 23.37 31.14 15.02
CA GLU A 172 22.75 31.90 16.11
C GLU A 172 21.28 32.25 15.86
N GLU A 173 20.85 32.30 14.59
CA GLU A 173 19.48 32.61 14.19
C GLU A 173 18.60 31.36 14.07
N LEU A 174 19.21 30.17 14.13
CA LEU A 174 18.50 28.90 13.99
C LEU A 174 17.98 28.41 15.36
N SER A 175 16.70 28.06 15.42
CA SER A 175 16.14 27.32 16.56
C SER A 175 16.74 25.92 16.65
N ASP A 176 16.69 25.31 17.84
CA ASP A 176 17.16 23.93 18.09
C ASP A 176 16.68 22.91 17.04
N SER A 177 15.41 22.97 16.63
CA SER A 177 14.83 22.07 15.64
C SER A 177 15.36 22.34 14.22
N LEU A 178 15.68 23.58 13.88
CA LEU A 178 16.29 23.95 12.60
C LEU A 178 17.75 23.49 12.50
N ILE A 179 18.50 23.55 13.61
CA ILE A 179 19.88 23.03 13.65
C ILE A 179 19.86 21.52 13.39
N ARG A 180 18.98 20.77 14.07
CA ARG A 180 18.83 19.33 13.83
C ARG A 180 18.35 19.01 12.41
N ARG A 181 17.42 19.80 11.87
CA ARG A 181 16.94 19.65 10.48
C ARG A 181 18.08 19.83 9.47
N ARG A 182 18.93 20.84 9.68
CA ARG A 182 20.11 21.08 8.84
C ARG A 182 21.10 19.90 8.90
N ALA A 183 21.38 19.39 10.09
CA ALA A 183 22.24 18.22 10.29
C ALA A 183 21.73 16.99 9.52
N ARG A 184 20.42 16.69 9.67
CA ARG A 184 19.73 15.62 8.95
C ARG A 184 19.90 15.76 7.43
N LEU A 185 19.60 16.94 6.88
CA LEU A 185 19.68 17.19 5.44
C LEU A 185 21.11 17.04 4.88
N ARG A 186 22.14 17.39 5.66
CA ARG A 186 23.55 17.18 5.28
C ARG A 186 23.90 15.70 5.23
N ILE A 187 23.40 14.90 6.17
CA ILE A 187 23.56 13.44 6.19
C ILE A 187 22.84 12.82 4.98
N GLU A 188 21.61 13.23 4.70
CA GLU A 188 20.86 12.77 3.52
C GLU A 188 21.61 13.09 2.21
N ALA A 189 22.19 14.29 2.09
CA ALA A 189 22.97 14.69 0.92
C ALA A 189 24.26 13.86 0.73
N ALA A 190 24.83 13.31 1.80
CA ALA A 190 26.02 12.47 1.76
C ALA A 190 25.72 10.98 1.44
N LEU A 191 24.46 10.56 1.61
CA LEU A 191 23.98 9.18 1.43
C LEU A 191 22.82 9.14 0.40
N PRO A 192 23.10 9.46 -0.89
CA PRO A 192 22.07 9.47 -1.92
C PRO A 192 21.37 8.11 -2.08
N GLY A 193 20.04 8.14 -2.16
CA GLY A 193 19.18 6.98 -2.37
C GLY A 193 19.21 5.93 -1.24
N VAL A 194 19.64 6.34 -0.04
CA VAL A 194 19.51 5.55 1.20
C VAL A 194 18.20 5.86 1.91
N PHE A 195 17.79 7.12 1.92
CA PHE A 195 16.63 7.61 2.67
C PHE A 195 15.46 7.94 1.75
N GLU A 196 14.25 7.79 2.28
CA GLU A 196 13.03 8.32 1.68
C GLU A 196 12.98 9.84 1.86
N ALA A 197 12.51 10.58 0.84
CA ALA A 197 12.34 12.02 0.96
C ALA A 197 11.20 12.36 1.93
N ARG A 198 11.52 12.96 3.08
CA ARG A 198 10.54 13.35 4.10
C ARG A 198 10.16 14.84 4.02
N SER A 199 8.93 15.15 4.41
CA SER A 199 8.47 16.53 4.56
C SER A 199 9.34 17.30 5.56
N ALA A 200 9.47 18.61 5.34
CA ALA A 200 10.23 19.50 6.24
C ALA A 200 9.62 19.57 7.64
N ARG A 201 8.30 19.45 7.73
CA ARG A 201 7.53 19.48 8.97
C ARG A 201 6.83 18.16 9.21
N SER A 202 6.59 17.90 10.48
CA SER A 202 5.91 16.71 10.95
C SER A 202 5.03 16.99 12.16
N VAL A 203 4.07 16.11 12.40
CA VAL A 203 3.03 16.26 13.40
C VAL A 203 3.40 15.57 14.72
N LEU A 204 3.59 16.35 15.78
CA LEU A 204 3.68 15.84 17.13
C LEU A 204 2.30 15.72 17.77
N LEU A 205 2.02 14.56 18.35
CA LEU A 205 0.81 14.34 19.14
C LEU A 205 0.98 15.01 20.50
N THR A 206 -0.05 15.72 20.95
CA THR A 206 -0.06 16.41 22.23
C THR A 206 -1.29 16.03 23.04
N TYR A 207 -1.15 16.02 24.37
CA TYR A 207 -2.28 15.89 25.29
C TYR A 207 -2.31 17.11 26.22
N GLY A 208 -3.24 18.02 25.95
CA GLY A 208 -3.29 19.31 26.63
C GLY A 208 -2.10 20.17 26.24
N THR A 209 -1.17 20.36 27.19
CA THR A 209 0.09 21.10 26.99
C THR A 209 1.32 20.19 27.04
N LEU A 210 1.12 18.88 27.15
CA LEU A 210 2.19 17.90 27.24
C LEU A 210 2.45 17.28 25.86
N ASP A 211 3.70 17.33 25.42
CA ASP A 211 4.14 16.65 24.21
C ASP A 211 4.20 15.14 24.49
N PHE A 212 3.65 14.35 23.57
CA PHE A 212 3.73 12.91 23.70
C PHE A 212 5.18 12.48 23.43
N PRO A 213 5.82 11.69 24.32
CA PRO A 213 7.25 11.38 24.23
C PRO A 213 7.65 10.61 22.96
N THR A 214 6.71 9.98 22.27
CA THR A 214 6.94 9.40 20.94
C THR A 214 6.31 10.31 19.90
N GLY A 215 7.13 11.09 19.19
CA GLY A 215 6.66 11.88 18.06
C GLY A 215 6.29 10.98 16.88
N PHE A 216 5.13 11.18 16.26
CA PHE A 216 4.84 10.60 14.95
C PHE A 216 5.36 11.59 13.89
N GLU A 217 6.63 11.53 13.48
CA GLU A 217 7.21 12.46 12.48
C GLU A 217 6.67 12.17 11.05
N ILE A 218 5.38 12.38 10.90
CA ILE A 218 4.55 12.19 9.71
C ILE A 218 4.08 13.57 9.29
N ASP A 219 4.04 13.84 7.98
CA ASP A 219 3.53 15.11 7.49
C ASP A 219 2.08 15.36 7.93
N ARG A 220 1.64 16.61 7.94
CA ARG A 220 0.27 16.99 8.28
C ARG A 220 -0.75 16.26 7.41
N THR A 221 -0.53 16.22 6.10
CA THR A 221 -1.43 15.57 5.14
C THR A 221 -1.46 14.06 5.32
N GLN A 222 -0.30 13.44 5.52
CA GLN A 222 -0.16 12.01 5.78
C GLN A 222 -0.78 11.64 7.13
N PHE A 223 -0.68 12.50 8.15
CA PHE A 223 -1.38 12.34 9.41
C PHE A 223 -2.90 12.38 9.22
N GLU A 224 -3.42 13.34 8.45
CA GLU A 224 -4.85 13.40 8.13
C GLU A 224 -5.32 12.16 7.37
N SER A 225 -4.53 11.67 6.41
CA SER A 225 -4.80 10.41 5.71
C SER A 225 -4.83 9.24 6.67
N LEU A 226 -3.77 9.02 7.45
CA LEU A 226 -3.69 7.92 8.42
C LEU A 226 -4.79 8.01 9.48
N PHE A 227 -5.12 9.22 9.94
CA PHE A 227 -6.21 9.45 10.87
C PHE A 227 -7.54 9.01 10.24
N ASN A 228 -7.84 9.47 9.03
CA ASN A 228 -9.08 9.12 8.33
C ASN A 228 -9.18 7.64 7.95
N GLN A 229 -8.06 6.97 7.75
CA GLN A 229 -7.97 5.65 7.14
C GLN A 229 -7.72 4.51 8.13
N PHE A 230 -7.03 4.80 9.23
CA PHE A 230 -6.77 3.82 10.28
C PHE A 230 -7.47 4.21 11.58
N VAL A 231 -7.27 5.44 12.05
CA VAL A 231 -7.77 5.84 13.38
C VAL A 231 -9.29 5.89 13.40
N ILE A 232 -9.91 6.55 12.41
CA ILE A 232 -11.37 6.66 12.35
C ILE A 232 -12.02 5.28 12.16
N PRO A 233 -11.65 4.44 11.18
CA PRO A 233 -12.21 3.10 11.03
C PRO A 233 -12.04 2.23 12.26
N THR A 234 -10.85 2.24 12.89
CA THR A 234 -10.59 1.47 14.11
C THR A 234 -11.46 1.94 15.27
N LEU A 235 -11.55 3.26 15.46
CA LEU A 235 -12.41 3.85 16.48
C LEU A 235 -13.87 3.48 16.22
N VAL A 236 -14.35 3.57 14.99
CA VAL A 236 -15.73 3.21 14.65
C VAL A 236 -15.99 1.71 14.86
N HIS A 237 -15.10 0.84 14.41
CA HIS A 237 -15.23 -0.61 14.57
C HIS A 237 -15.26 -1.00 16.05
N TRP A 238 -14.35 -0.47 16.86
CA TRP A 238 -14.23 -0.83 18.27
C TRP A 238 -15.26 -0.11 19.17
N LEU A 239 -15.34 1.22 19.09
CA LEU A 239 -16.20 2.04 19.95
C LEU A 239 -17.68 1.92 19.55
N LEU A 240 -17.98 2.10 18.27
CA LEU A 240 -19.36 2.09 17.76
C LEU A 240 -19.90 0.66 17.59
N GLY A 241 -19.06 -0.27 17.13
CA GLY A 241 -19.44 -1.67 16.93
C GLY A 241 -19.58 -2.46 18.21
N PHE A 242 -18.54 -2.54 19.05
CA PHE A 242 -18.57 -3.40 20.24
C PHE A 242 -19.15 -2.68 21.48
N VAL A 243 -18.56 -1.55 21.88
CA VAL A 243 -18.89 -0.90 23.16
C VAL A 243 -20.32 -0.35 23.15
N LEU A 244 -20.66 0.43 22.14
CA LEU A 244 -21.94 1.13 22.06
C LEU A 244 -23.12 0.17 21.90
N VAL A 245 -22.98 -0.87 21.08
CA VAL A 245 -24.03 -1.87 20.89
C VAL A 245 -24.21 -2.73 22.13
N PHE A 246 -23.12 -3.17 22.77
CA PHE A 246 -23.21 -3.94 24.00
C PHE A 246 -23.93 -3.13 25.10
N LEU A 247 -23.52 -1.88 25.31
CA LEU A 247 -24.17 -0.98 26.27
C LEU A 247 -25.63 -0.71 25.88
N GLY A 248 -25.89 -0.49 24.59
CA GLY A 248 -27.24 -0.29 24.04
C GLY A 248 -28.16 -1.48 24.34
N ILE A 249 -27.68 -2.71 24.11
CA ILE A 249 -28.43 -3.94 24.41
C ILE A 249 -28.69 -4.07 25.91
N LEU A 250 -27.68 -3.81 26.75
CA LEU A 250 -27.82 -3.89 28.21
C LEU A 250 -28.95 -3.00 28.70
N VAL A 251 -29.00 -1.75 28.23
CA VAL A 251 -30.02 -0.78 28.63
C VAL A 251 -31.39 -1.09 28.03
N THR A 252 -31.45 -1.60 26.80
CA THR A 252 -32.72 -1.84 26.08
C THR A 252 -33.32 -3.23 26.35
N ALA A 253 -32.57 -4.16 26.95
CA ALA A 253 -33.00 -5.53 27.17
C ALA A 253 -34.24 -5.68 28.07
N SER A 254 -34.53 -4.71 28.95
CA SER A 254 -35.72 -4.76 29.80
C SER A 254 -36.99 -4.22 29.12
N ILE A 255 -36.85 -3.45 28.04
CA ILE A 255 -37.96 -2.74 27.36
C ILE A 255 -39.09 -3.71 26.96
N ILE A 256 -38.70 -4.90 26.48
CA ILE A 256 -39.63 -5.91 25.97
C ILE A 256 -40.20 -6.80 27.09
N PRO A 257 -39.40 -7.38 28.01
CA PRO A 257 -39.92 -8.08 29.19
C PRO A 257 -40.85 -7.23 30.07
N ASP A 258 -40.51 -5.95 30.32
CA ASP A 258 -41.30 -5.05 31.18
C ASP A 258 -42.68 -4.73 30.57
N MET A 259 -42.77 -4.73 29.24
CA MET A 259 -44.04 -4.60 28.52
C MET A 259 -44.98 -5.78 28.77
N LEU A 260 -44.45 -6.96 29.08
CA LEU A 260 -45.21 -8.19 29.29
C LEU A 260 -45.56 -8.43 30.77
N GLN A 261 -45.14 -7.56 31.69
CA GLN A 261 -45.47 -7.66 33.11
C GLN A 261 -46.93 -7.24 33.39
N THR A 262 -47.56 -7.94 34.33
CA THR A 262 -48.98 -7.78 34.68
C THR A 262 -49.24 -6.41 35.32
N GLY A 263 -49.77 -5.47 34.54
CA GLY A 263 -50.12 -4.10 34.98
C GLY A 263 -50.04 -3.06 33.85
N SER A 264 -49.02 -3.13 33.00
CA SER A 264 -48.82 -2.24 31.85
C SER A 264 -49.62 -2.68 30.61
N LEU A 265 -49.69 -4.00 30.38
CA LEU A 265 -50.37 -4.62 29.24
C LEU A 265 -51.89 -4.32 29.24
N HIS A 266 -52.55 -4.40 30.40
CA HIS A 266 -54.01 -4.17 30.53
C HIS A 266 -54.41 -2.69 30.31
N LEU A 267 -53.53 -1.74 30.64
CA LEU A 267 -53.76 -0.31 30.39
C LEU A 267 -53.59 0.05 28.91
N LEU A 268 -52.61 -0.57 28.23
CA LEU A 268 -52.35 -0.33 26.80
C LEU A 268 -53.38 -1.01 25.88
N LEU A 269 -53.92 -2.19 26.27
CA LEU A 269 -54.96 -2.92 25.54
C LEU A 269 -56.37 -2.32 25.67
N SER A 270 -56.56 -1.30 26.51
CA SER A 270 -57.83 -0.54 26.58
C SER A 270 -58.11 0.30 25.32
N LYS A 271 -57.10 0.48 24.47
CA LYS A 271 -57.19 1.09 23.13
C LYS A 271 -57.02 0.02 22.04
N PRO A 272 -57.71 0.12 20.90
CA PRO A 272 -57.62 -0.86 19.81
C PRO A 272 -56.28 -0.70 19.05
N VAL A 273 -55.19 -1.17 19.64
CA VAL A 273 -53.84 -1.19 19.04
C VAL A 273 -53.50 -2.63 18.69
N SER A 274 -53.14 -2.88 17.43
CA SER A 274 -52.73 -4.22 16.97
C SER A 274 -51.43 -4.66 17.66
N ARG A 275 -51.40 -5.88 18.21
CA ARG A 275 -50.25 -6.47 18.91
C ARG A 275 -48.92 -6.33 18.14
N PRO A 276 -48.84 -6.64 16.82
CA PRO A 276 -47.59 -6.45 16.05
C PRO A 276 -47.15 -4.99 15.96
N ALA A 277 -48.07 -4.04 15.85
CA ALA A 277 -47.72 -2.62 15.83
C ALA A 277 -47.14 -2.13 17.15
N LEU A 278 -47.61 -2.68 18.27
CA LEU A 278 -47.07 -2.38 19.59
C LEU A 278 -45.63 -2.90 19.73
N LEU A 279 -45.34 -4.09 19.19
CA LEU A 279 -44.00 -4.64 19.13
C LEU A 279 -43.05 -3.79 18.27
N ILE A 280 -43.49 -3.42 17.06
CA ILE A 280 -42.72 -2.54 16.16
C ILE A 280 -42.46 -1.19 16.81
N ALA A 281 -43.45 -0.60 17.47
CA ALA A 281 -43.27 0.68 18.17
C ALA A 281 -42.22 0.60 19.27
N LYS A 282 -42.17 -0.51 20.03
CA LYS A 282 -41.14 -0.73 21.05
C LYS A 282 -39.77 -0.98 20.46
N PHE A 283 -39.70 -1.69 19.34
CA PHE A 283 -38.46 -1.86 18.60
C PHE A 283 -37.90 -0.51 18.13
N VAL A 284 -38.74 0.32 17.51
CA VAL A 284 -38.39 1.69 17.09
C VAL A 284 -38.03 2.57 18.28
N GLY A 285 -38.73 2.44 19.41
CA GLY A 285 -38.40 3.17 20.65
C GLY A 285 -37.01 2.82 21.20
N GLY A 286 -36.62 1.54 21.16
CA GLY A 286 -35.26 1.11 21.51
C GLY A 286 -34.21 1.67 20.55
N CYS A 287 -34.49 1.68 19.24
CA CYS A 287 -33.60 2.30 18.25
C CYS A 287 -33.46 3.82 18.46
N ALA A 288 -34.55 4.52 18.81
CA ALA A 288 -34.55 5.95 19.09
C ALA A 288 -33.75 6.29 20.35
N PHE A 289 -33.80 5.44 21.39
CA PHE A 289 -32.97 5.58 22.58
C PHE A 289 -31.47 5.54 22.20
N VAL A 290 -31.06 4.54 21.42
CA VAL A 290 -29.67 4.39 21.00
C VAL A 290 -29.25 5.53 20.06
N PHE A 291 -30.12 5.95 19.16
CA PHE A 291 -29.88 7.10 18.27
C PHE A 291 -29.45 8.36 19.05
N LEU A 292 -30.11 8.69 20.17
CA LEU A 292 -29.73 9.85 20.99
C LEU A 292 -28.33 9.72 21.59
N CYS A 293 -27.99 8.54 22.12
CA CYS A 293 -26.67 8.27 22.69
C CYS A 293 -25.58 8.33 21.61
N VAL A 294 -25.81 7.69 20.46
CA VAL A 294 -24.88 7.67 19.32
C VAL A 294 -24.68 9.08 18.77
N ALA A 295 -25.77 9.83 18.54
CA ALA A 295 -25.69 11.18 18.01
C ALA A 295 -24.86 12.09 18.92
N GLN A 296 -25.07 12.02 20.24
CA GLN A 296 -24.27 12.74 21.21
C GLN A 296 -22.78 12.40 21.12
N LEU A 297 -22.45 11.11 21.04
CA LEU A 297 -21.06 10.63 20.97
C LEU A 297 -20.39 11.06 19.66
N VAL A 298 -21.03 10.80 18.51
CA VAL A 298 -20.45 11.06 17.19
C VAL A 298 -20.33 12.55 16.91
N ILE A 299 -21.32 13.37 17.27
CA ILE A 299 -21.23 14.83 17.14
C ILE A 299 -20.14 15.38 18.06
N GLY A 300 -20.00 14.84 19.28
CA GLY A 300 -18.93 15.21 20.19
C GLY A 300 -17.55 14.92 19.62
N LEU A 301 -17.33 13.72 19.07
CA LEU A 301 -16.09 13.35 18.41
C LEU A 301 -15.80 14.19 17.17
N TYR A 302 -16.82 14.49 16.34
CA TYR A 302 -16.72 15.37 15.18
C TYR A 302 -16.26 16.78 15.58
N LEU A 303 -16.83 17.34 16.65
CA LEU A 303 -16.42 18.65 17.15
C LEU A 303 -15.00 18.64 17.72
N ILE A 304 -14.59 17.58 18.43
CA ILE A 304 -13.21 17.46 18.94
C ILE A 304 -12.23 17.37 17.76
N ALA A 305 -12.53 16.56 16.74
CA ALA A 305 -11.70 16.44 15.54
C ALA A 305 -11.58 17.78 14.80
N GLY A 306 -12.70 18.48 14.56
CA GLY A 306 -12.67 19.77 13.86
C GLY A 306 -12.00 20.90 14.67
N LEU A 307 -12.21 20.97 15.98
CA LEU A 307 -11.71 22.08 16.81
C LEU A 307 -10.27 21.88 17.32
N ARG A 308 -9.82 20.64 17.54
CA ARG A 308 -8.50 20.34 18.13
C ARG A 308 -7.52 19.75 17.12
N LEU A 309 -8.03 18.96 16.17
CA LEU A 309 -7.22 18.37 15.12
C LEU A 309 -7.31 19.15 13.82
N GLU A 310 -8.20 20.14 13.67
CA GLU A 310 -8.48 20.88 12.42
C GLU A 310 -8.99 20.00 11.26
N ILE A 311 -9.43 18.77 11.55
CA ILE A 311 -9.93 17.82 10.56
C ILE A 311 -11.46 17.91 10.51
N TRP A 312 -11.97 18.62 9.49
CA TRP A 312 -13.41 18.78 9.26
C TRP A 312 -13.93 17.78 8.23
N ASN A 313 -14.18 16.54 8.65
CA ASN A 313 -14.77 15.52 7.78
C ASN A 313 -16.27 15.29 8.12
N PRO A 314 -17.22 15.87 7.37
CA PRO A 314 -18.65 15.72 7.66
C PRO A 314 -19.15 14.29 7.41
N ARG A 315 -18.39 13.45 6.68
CA ARG A 315 -18.76 12.05 6.42
C ARG A 315 -18.79 11.21 7.70
N ILE A 316 -18.09 11.62 8.77
CA ILE A 316 -18.17 10.98 10.10
C ILE A 316 -19.62 10.91 10.63
N LEU A 317 -20.49 11.84 10.24
CA LEU A 317 -21.89 11.84 10.68
C LEU A 317 -22.70 10.65 10.12
N TRP A 318 -22.28 10.02 9.02
CA TRP A 318 -22.89 8.79 8.50
C TRP A 318 -22.73 7.59 9.46
N CYS A 319 -21.81 7.67 10.42
CA CYS A 319 -21.69 6.69 11.49
C CYS A 319 -22.94 6.63 12.38
N ILE A 320 -23.73 7.71 12.49
CA ILE A 320 -24.93 7.75 13.35
C ILE A 320 -26.00 6.76 12.87
N PRO A 321 -26.54 6.89 11.63
CA PRO A 321 -27.55 5.95 11.14
C PRO A 321 -27.02 4.51 11.07
N LEU A 322 -25.73 4.35 10.76
CA LEU A 322 -25.09 3.04 10.61
C LEU A 322 -24.93 2.32 11.96
N ALA A 323 -24.55 3.02 13.03
CA ALA A 323 -24.49 2.43 14.37
C ALA A 323 -25.89 2.06 14.91
N VAL A 324 -26.91 2.87 14.62
CA VAL A 324 -28.30 2.52 14.97
C VAL A 324 -28.76 1.30 14.20
N PHE A 325 -28.38 1.19 12.92
CA PHE A 325 -28.65 0.01 12.11
C PHE A 325 -27.94 -1.24 12.65
N LEU A 326 -26.66 -1.11 13.02
CA LEU A 326 -25.86 -2.18 13.64
C LEU A 326 -26.49 -2.64 14.96
N PHE A 327 -26.90 -1.70 15.83
CA PHE A 327 -27.66 -2.00 17.04
C PHE A 327 -28.99 -2.72 16.72
N ALA A 328 -29.72 -2.27 15.69
CA ALA A 328 -31.00 -2.85 15.30
C ALA A 328 -30.88 -4.33 14.90
N VAL A 329 -29.75 -4.75 14.30
CA VAL A 329 -29.47 -6.17 14.00
C VAL A 329 -29.49 -7.00 15.27
N PHE A 330 -28.68 -6.64 16.27
CA PHE A 330 -28.62 -7.40 17.53
C PHE A 330 -29.91 -7.29 18.33
N PHE A 331 -30.54 -6.12 18.33
CA PHE A 331 -31.80 -5.91 19.01
C PHE A 331 -32.92 -6.75 18.40
N SER A 332 -32.91 -7.01 17.08
CA SER A 332 -33.90 -7.86 16.41
C SER A 332 -33.90 -9.31 16.91
N VAL A 333 -32.78 -9.82 17.43
CA VAL A 333 -32.67 -11.16 18.06
C VAL A 333 -33.01 -11.11 19.55
N SER A 334 -32.69 -10.00 20.21
CA SER A 334 -33.07 -9.75 21.60
C SER A 334 -34.60 -9.73 21.76
N VAL A 335 -35.33 -9.09 20.84
CA VAL A 335 -36.80 -8.98 20.88
C VAL A 335 -37.53 -10.33 21.02
N PRO A 336 -37.35 -11.32 20.13
CA PRO A 336 -38.04 -12.61 20.25
C PRO A 336 -37.64 -13.37 21.51
N ALA A 337 -36.39 -13.24 21.97
CA ALA A 337 -35.93 -13.84 23.22
C ALA A 337 -36.65 -13.22 24.43
N GLY A 338 -36.77 -11.89 24.46
CA GLY A 338 -37.56 -11.15 25.45
C GLY A 338 -39.04 -11.54 25.42
N LEU A 339 -39.63 -11.75 24.24
CA LEU A 339 -41.03 -12.19 24.09
C LEU A 339 -41.27 -13.58 24.66
N LYS A 340 -40.42 -14.53 24.28
CA LYS A 340 -40.62 -15.95 24.60
C LYS A 340 -40.33 -16.26 26.07
N TRP A 341 -39.25 -15.70 26.63
CA TRP A 341 -38.81 -16.02 27.98
C TRP A 341 -39.14 -14.95 29.03
N ARG A 342 -39.65 -13.78 28.63
CA ARG A 342 -40.05 -12.68 29.54
C ARG A 342 -38.95 -12.29 30.54
N SER A 343 -37.68 -12.41 30.13
CA SER A 343 -36.52 -12.18 30.98
C SER A 343 -35.48 -11.30 30.28
N PRO A 344 -35.07 -10.16 30.87
CA PRO A 344 -34.04 -9.30 30.31
C PRO A 344 -32.70 -10.00 30.15
N ILE A 345 -32.35 -10.91 31.07
CA ILE A 345 -31.07 -11.64 31.06
C ILE A 345 -30.97 -12.54 29.82
N ILE A 346 -32.05 -13.24 29.48
CA ILE A 346 -32.09 -14.12 28.30
C ILE A 346 -32.05 -13.29 27.01
N SER A 347 -32.66 -12.10 27.02
CA SER A 347 -32.58 -11.12 25.93
C SER A 347 -31.14 -10.70 25.63
N ILE A 348 -30.38 -10.33 26.69
CA ILE A 348 -28.95 -9.98 26.58
C ILE A 348 -28.15 -11.18 26.10
N ALA A 349 -28.37 -12.36 26.69
CA ALA A 349 -27.65 -13.58 26.33
C ALA A 349 -27.87 -13.98 24.87
N ALA A 350 -29.09 -13.81 24.33
CA ALA A 350 -29.38 -14.11 22.94
C ALA A 350 -28.63 -13.18 21.97
N ALA A 351 -28.58 -11.89 22.26
CA ALA A 351 -27.82 -10.93 21.46
C ALA A 351 -26.30 -11.17 21.56
N GLY A 352 -25.81 -11.50 22.76
CA GLY A 352 -24.41 -11.90 22.98
C GLY A 352 -24.04 -13.20 22.26
N ALA A 353 -24.96 -14.17 22.20
CA ALA A 353 -24.77 -15.41 21.44
C ALA A 353 -24.66 -15.14 19.93
N LEU A 354 -25.51 -14.26 19.38
CA LEU A 354 -25.37 -13.81 17.99
C LEU A 354 -24.00 -13.16 17.76
N ALA A 355 -23.58 -12.25 18.65
CA ALA A 355 -22.28 -11.59 18.55
C ALA A 355 -21.12 -12.60 18.56
N ALA A 356 -21.16 -13.61 19.44
CA ALA A 356 -20.15 -14.66 19.49
C ALA A 356 -20.13 -15.51 18.21
N ILE A 357 -21.30 -15.87 17.66
CA ILE A 357 -21.40 -16.61 16.40
C ILE A 357 -20.81 -15.79 15.24
N CYS A 358 -21.21 -14.52 15.11
CA CYS A 358 -20.67 -13.63 14.08
C CYS A 358 -19.15 -13.44 14.21
N LEU A 359 -18.62 -13.34 15.44
CA LEU A 359 -17.18 -13.24 15.67
C LEU A 359 -16.44 -14.50 15.22
N VAL A 360 -16.91 -15.69 15.60
CA VAL A 360 -16.29 -16.96 15.17
C VAL A 360 -16.30 -17.09 13.65
N PHE A 361 -17.43 -16.77 13.02
CA PHE A 361 -17.55 -16.79 11.56
C PHE A 361 -16.66 -15.77 10.87
N SER A 362 -16.50 -14.58 11.42
CA SER A 362 -15.57 -13.58 10.89
C SER A 362 -14.11 -14.04 11.00
N ILE A 363 -13.71 -14.70 12.09
CA ILE A 363 -12.36 -15.28 12.21
C ILE A 363 -12.16 -16.37 11.16
N ILE A 364 -13.16 -17.23 10.94
CA ILE A 364 -13.08 -18.29 9.92
C ILE A 364 -12.94 -17.68 8.53
N SER A 365 -13.81 -16.74 8.14
CA SER A 365 -13.72 -16.05 6.84
C SER A 365 -12.37 -15.36 6.67
N GLY A 366 -11.88 -14.64 7.69
CA GLY A 366 -10.58 -13.98 7.63
C GLY A 366 -9.40 -14.95 7.50
N VAL A 367 -9.42 -16.09 8.20
CA VAL A 367 -8.38 -17.12 8.05
C VAL A 367 -8.39 -17.72 6.65
N PHE A 368 -9.58 -17.96 6.06
CA PHE A 368 -9.68 -18.46 4.69
C PHE A 368 -9.20 -17.43 3.68
N ASP A 369 -9.57 -16.17 3.84
CA ASP A 369 -9.09 -15.09 2.97
C ASP A 369 -7.56 -15.02 3.00
N THR A 370 -6.95 -14.89 4.18
CA THR A 370 -5.50 -14.76 4.33
C THR A 370 -4.70 -16.02 3.93
N ARG A 371 -5.24 -17.22 4.16
CA ARG A 371 -4.50 -18.48 3.93
C ARG A 371 -4.76 -19.14 2.59
N ILE A 372 -5.89 -18.86 1.94
CA ILE A 372 -6.31 -19.55 0.70
C ILE A 372 -6.52 -18.52 -0.41
N VAL A 373 -7.31 -17.47 -0.19
CA VAL A 373 -7.66 -16.52 -1.25
C VAL A 373 -6.50 -15.59 -1.60
N GLN A 374 -5.91 -14.93 -0.61
CA GLN A 374 -4.81 -13.97 -0.83
C GLN A 374 -3.59 -14.61 -1.51
N PRO A 375 -3.10 -15.81 -1.13
CA PRO A 375 -1.93 -16.41 -1.78
C PRO A 375 -2.18 -16.85 -3.23
N ASP A 376 -3.44 -17.15 -3.59
CA ASP A 376 -3.84 -17.56 -4.94
C ASP A 376 -4.20 -16.37 -5.84
N ARG A 377 -4.36 -15.18 -5.28
CA ARG A 377 -4.67 -13.93 -6.00
C ARG A 377 -3.55 -13.58 -6.97
N ILE A 378 -3.88 -13.43 -8.24
CA ILE A 378 -2.92 -13.09 -9.31
C ILE A 378 -2.47 -11.63 -9.13
N ALA A 379 -1.16 -11.43 -9.07
CA ALA A 379 -0.52 -10.12 -8.95
C ALA A 379 0.03 -9.60 -10.30
N GLY A 380 0.43 -10.50 -11.19
CA GLY A 380 1.00 -10.17 -12.50
C GLY A 380 0.71 -11.26 -13.53
N LEU A 381 0.65 -10.87 -14.80
CA LEU A 381 0.42 -11.73 -15.94
C LEU A 381 1.48 -11.47 -17.01
N VAL A 382 1.81 -12.51 -17.77
CA VAL A 382 2.60 -12.40 -19.00
C VAL A 382 2.19 -13.50 -19.97
N ARG A 383 2.17 -13.19 -21.26
CA ARG A 383 2.00 -14.17 -22.35
C ARG A 383 3.33 -14.33 -23.07
N ALA A 384 3.66 -15.58 -23.41
CA ALA A 384 4.77 -15.92 -24.30
C ALA A 384 4.26 -16.89 -25.36
N GLY A 385 4.13 -16.41 -26.61
CA GLY A 385 3.37 -17.07 -27.67
C GLY A 385 1.97 -17.48 -27.19
N GLU A 386 1.67 -18.77 -27.22
CA GLU A 386 0.37 -19.30 -26.75
C GLU A 386 0.29 -19.57 -25.23
N ASP A 387 1.41 -19.56 -24.50
CA ASP A 387 1.44 -19.90 -23.08
C ASP A 387 1.21 -18.65 -22.22
N LEU A 388 0.28 -18.73 -21.26
CA LEU A 388 0.02 -17.68 -20.29
C LEU A 388 0.59 -18.04 -18.91
N LEU A 389 1.41 -17.14 -18.35
CA LEU A 389 1.99 -17.30 -17.02
C LEU A 389 1.47 -16.21 -16.07
N SER A 390 1.35 -16.56 -14.80
CA SER A 390 0.92 -15.65 -13.75
C SER A 390 1.81 -15.75 -12.52
N VAL A 391 2.01 -14.62 -11.84
CA VAL A 391 2.60 -14.58 -10.49
C VAL A 391 1.50 -14.26 -9.50
N THR A 392 1.53 -14.91 -8.33
CA THR A 392 0.54 -14.71 -7.27
C THR A 392 1.09 -13.91 -6.10
N ASN A 393 0.22 -13.30 -5.31
CA ASN A 393 0.57 -12.61 -4.05
C ASN A 393 1.23 -13.53 -3.02
N GLY A 394 1.04 -14.85 -3.12
CA GLY A 394 1.72 -15.86 -2.30
C GLY A 394 3.17 -16.15 -2.70
N GLY A 395 3.70 -15.44 -3.72
CA GLY A 395 5.05 -15.68 -4.22
C GLY A 395 5.17 -16.96 -5.05
N GLY A 396 4.07 -17.39 -5.67
CA GLY A 396 4.06 -18.48 -6.64
C GLY A 396 4.16 -17.96 -8.08
N LEU A 397 4.56 -18.85 -8.98
CA LEU A 397 4.53 -18.66 -10.43
C LEU A 397 3.76 -19.85 -11.01
N ASN A 398 2.71 -19.56 -11.78
CA ASN A 398 1.85 -20.57 -12.38
C ASN A 398 1.82 -20.40 -13.91
N ARG A 399 1.58 -21.50 -14.62
CA ARG A 399 1.28 -21.53 -16.05
C ARG A 399 -0.15 -22.00 -16.27
N MET A 400 -0.87 -21.40 -17.19
CA MET A 400 -2.20 -21.85 -17.57
C MET A 400 -2.09 -23.08 -18.47
N ASP A 401 -2.72 -24.18 -18.05
CA ASP A 401 -2.98 -25.32 -18.93
C ASP A 401 -4.35 -25.11 -19.58
N GLU A 402 -4.35 -24.74 -20.87
CA GLU A 402 -5.58 -24.42 -21.61
C GLU A 402 -6.48 -25.64 -21.83
N ASP A 403 -5.92 -26.84 -21.92
CA ASP A 403 -6.68 -28.07 -22.15
C ASP A 403 -7.47 -28.48 -20.89
N GLN A 404 -6.85 -28.31 -19.73
CA GLN A 404 -7.45 -28.66 -18.44
C GLN A 404 -8.11 -27.46 -17.73
N LEU A 405 -7.95 -26.24 -18.27
CA LEU A 405 -8.40 -24.99 -17.66
C LEU A 405 -7.95 -24.90 -16.19
N GLN A 406 -6.66 -25.09 -15.95
CA GLN A 406 -6.10 -25.07 -14.59
C GLN A 406 -4.76 -24.36 -14.53
N TRP A 407 -4.52 -23.67 -13.42
CA TRP A 407 -3.21 -23.14 -13.10
C TRP A 407 -2.29 -24.25 -12.61
N VAL A 408 -1.23 -24.53 -13.38
CA VAL A 408 -0.19 -25.49 -13.03
C VAL A 408 0.97 -24.73 -12.36
N PRO A 409 1.34 -25.04 -11.11
CA PRO A 409 2.42 -24.32 -10.43
C PRO A 409 3.79 -24.70 -11.03
N VAL A 410 4.52 -23.68 -11.45
CA VAL A 410 5.94 -23.75 -11.84
C VAL A 410 6.82 -23.49 -10.63
N ILE A 411 6.45 -22.49 -9.82
CA ILE A 411 6.98 -22.23 -8.47
C ILE A 411 5.78 -22.24 -7.53
N GLU A 412 5.79 -23.13 -6.53
CA GLU A 412 4.67 -23.26 -5.60
C GLU A 412 4.43 -21.98 -4.79
N SER A 413 3.19 -21.49 -4.85
CA SER A 413 2.68 -20.49 -3.91
C SER A 413 2.57 -21.12 -2.51
N LYS A 414 3.08 -20.42 -1.49
CA LYS A 414 2.95 -20.85 -0.08
C LYS A 414 2.20 -19.81 0.71
N ALA A 415 1.19 -20.24 1.47
CA ALA A 415 0.48 -19.38 2.39
C ALA A 415 1.45 -18.79 3.43
N MET A 416 1.38 -17.46 3.64
CA MET A 416 2.33 -16.71 4.46
C MET A 416 3.80 -16.85 4.03
N SER A 417 4.07 -17.19 2.76
CA SER A 417 5.42 -17.08 2.23
C SER A 417 5.88 -15.64 2.34
N ASN A 418 7.08 -15.46 2.89
CA ASN A 418 7.77 -14.19 2.88
C ASN A 418 8.51 -13.96 1.57
N ASP A 419 8.58 -14.97 0.69
CA ASP A 419 9.25 -14.84 -0.61
C ASP A 419 8.46 -13.92 -1.53
N ARG A 420 9.18 -13.19 -2.37
CA ARG A 420 8.63 -12.33 -3.42
C ARG A 420 9.13 -12.85 -4.76
N VAL A 421 8.23 -13.16 -5.67
CA VAL A 421 8.57 -13.44 -7.08
C VAL A 421 8.32 -12.16 -7.87
N LEU A 422 9.30 -11.74 -8.67
CA LEU A 422 9.16 -10.56 -9.52
C LEU A 422 8.14 -10.84 -10.62
N ARG A 423 7.41 -9.79 -11.05
CA ARG A 423 6.48 -9.91 -12.18
C ARG A 423 7.22 -10.48 -13.39
N PRO A 424 6.67 -11.51 -14.04
CA PRO A 424 7.35 -12.17 -15.14
C PRO A 424 7.26 -11.29 -16.39
N VAL A 425 8.28 -11.31 -17.22
CA VAL A 425 8.33 -10.58 -18.49
C VAL A 425 8.80 -11.48 -19.62
N ALA A 426 8.10 -11.44 -20.74
CA ALA A 426 8.45 -12.20 -21.93
C ALA A 426 9.49 -11.40 -22.71
N ILE A 427 10.52 -12.09 -23.20
CA ILE A 427 11.54 -11.52 -24.10
C ILE A 427 11.40 -12.06 -25.52
N ASP A 428 10.66 -13.14 -25.71
CA ASP A 428 10.19 -13.68 -26.99
C ASP A 428 9.06 -14.70 -26.69
N ASP A 429 8.56 -15.38 -27.72
CA ASP A 429 7.47 -16.36 -27.59
C ASP A 429 7.85 -17.61 -26.78
N ASP A 430 9.14 -17.88 -26.60
CA ASP A 430 9.64 -19.11 -25.99
C ASP A 430 10.34 -18.90 -24.65
N HIS A 431 10.60 -17.64 -24.25
CA HIS A 431 11.37 -17.32 -23.06
C HIS A 431 10.72 -16.23 -22.20
N VAL A 432 10.59 -16.55 -20.91
CA VAL A 432 10.09 -15.64 -19.86
C VAL A 432 11.14 -15.50 -18.77
N LEU A 433 11.32 -14.27 -18.29
CA LEU A 433 12.23 -13.91 -17.22
C LEU A 433 11.47 -13.55 -15.95
N THR A 434 11.98 -13.98 -14.80
CA THR A 434 11.50 -13.60 -13.47
C THR A 434 12.65 -13.71 -12.45
N ALA A 435 12.39 -13.47 -11.17
CA ALA A 435 13.33 -13.76 -10.10
C ALA A 435 12.58 -14.05 -8.79
N ARG A 436 13.19 -14.83 -7.90
CA ARG A 436 12.64 -15.14 -6.57
C ARG A 436 13.53 -14.58 -5.48
N ILE A 437 13.02 -13.59 -4.75
CA ILE A 437 13.68 -12.98 -3.60
C ILE A 437 13.19 -13.70 -2.33
N ARG A 438 14.07 -14.46 -1.69
CA ARG A 438 13.76 -15.15 -0.42
C ARG A 438 13.51 -14.15 0.69
N ASN A 439 12.46 -14.35 1.46
CA ASN A 439 11.99 -13.39 2.47
C ASN A 439 11.77 -11.95 1.95
N GLY A 440 11.63 -11.75 0.63
CA GLY A 440 11.55 -10.43 -0.01
C GLY A 440 10.44 -9.50 0.49
N LYS A 441 9.37 -10.02 1.10
CA LYS A 441 8.32 -9.19 1.73
C LYS A 441 8.81 -8.41 2.96
N PHE A 442 9.75 -8.97 3.71
CA PHE A 442 10.37 -8.35 4.89
C PHE A 442 11.84 -7.98 4.67
N ASN A 443 12.38 -8.32 3.49
CA ASN A 443 13.72 -8.01 3.04
C ASN A 443 13.66 -7.20 1.74
N PRO A 444 13.09 -5.97 1.77
CA PRO A 444 12.96 -5.13 0.57
C PRO A 444 14.31 -4.80 -0.08
N PHE A 445 15.41 -4.89 0.69
CA PHE A 445 16.76 -4.56 0.25
C PHE A 445 17.51 -5.75 -0.37
N GLY A 446 16.87 -6.91 -0.50
CA GLY A 446 17.40 -8.09 -1.20
C GLY A 446 18.73 -8.60 -0.65
N SER A 447 18.87 -8.77 0.68
CA SER A 447 20.08 -9.41 1.22
C SER A 447 20.22 -10.86 0.72
N GLY A 448 21.21 -11.12 -0.13
CA GLY A 448 21.53 -12.45 -0.70
C GLY A 448 21.97 -12.36 -2.16
N SER A 449 22.45 -13.47 -2.76
CA SER A 449 22.53 -13.59 -4.22
C SER A 449 21.12 -13.67 -4.79
N LEU A 450 20.81 -12.81 -5.76
CA LEU A 450 19.56 -12.84 -6.51
C LEU A 450 19.91 -13.26 -7.93
N ASP A 451 19.43 -14.42 -8.35
CA ASP A 451 19.62 -14.88 -9.72
C ASP A 451 18.37 -14.61 -10.54
N LEU A 452 18.59 -14.21 -11.79
CA LEU A 452 17.57 -14.19 -12.80
C LEU A 452 17.12 -15.63 -13.05
N ILE A 453 15.81 -15.86 -13.07
CA ILE A 453 15.21 -17.14 -13.42
C ILE A 453 14.74 -17.01 -14.87
N VAL A 454 15.26 -17.88 -15.72
CA VAL A 454 14.83 -18.04 -17.11
C VAL A 454 13.91 -19.24 -17.20
N LEU A 455 12.78 -19.07 -17.89
CA LEU A 455 11.79 -20.10 -18.15
C LEU A 455 11.72 -20.25 -19.66
N ALA A 456 12.09 -21.42 -20.16
CA ALA A 456 12.11 -21.70 -21.60
C ALA A 456 11.03 -22.74 -21.95
N ARG A 457 10.33 -22.54 -23.07
CA ARG A 457 9.27 -23.44 -23.56
C ARG A 457 9.80 -24.84 -23.85
N ASP A 458 11.00 -24.93 -24.43
CA ASP A 458 11.68 -26.19 -24.76
C ASP A 458 12.02 -27.05 -23.53
N ASN A 459 12.14 -26.42 -22.37
CA ASN A 459 12.37 -27.06 -21.07
C ASN A 459 11.10 -27.10 -20.20
N GLU A 460 9.92 -27.11 -20.83
CA GLU A 460 8.62 -27.21 -20.16
C GLU A 460 8.40 -26.11 -19.10
N TRP A 461 8.94 -24.91 -19.35
CA TRP A 461 8.87 -23.76 -18.44
C TRP A 461 9.47 -24.01 -17.04
N LYS A 462 10.38 -24.99 -16.88
CA LYS A 462 11.03 -25.23 -15.59
C LYS A 462 12.01 -24.08 -15.27
N PRO A 463 12.03 -23.58 -14.01
CA PRO A 463 12.96 -22.52 -13.59
C PRO A 463 14.42 -22.91 -13.81
N GLN A 464 15.15 -22.13 -14.59
CA GLN A 464 16.58 -22.27 -14.79
C GLN A 464 17.30 -21.02 -14.25
N PRO A 465 18.36 -21.15 -13.46
CA PRO A 465 19.16 -20.00 -13.06
C PRO A 465 19.89 -19.42 -14.28
N GLY A 466 19.92 -18.10 -14.36
CA GLY A 466 20.65 -17.32 -15.35
C GLY A 466 21.63 -16.36 -14.67
N LEU A 467 21.71 -15.14 -15.18
CA LEU A 467 22.63 -14.11 -14.68
C LEU A 467 22.28 -13.63 -13.26
N ARG A 468 23.31 -13.21 -12.52
CA ARG A 468 23.13 -12.57 -11.21
C ARG A 468 22.55 -11.17 -11.38
N LEU A 469 21.39 -10.94 -10.77
CA LEU A 469 20.71 -9.65 -10.77
C LEU A 469 21.38 -8.65 -9.83
N PRO A 470 21.32 -7.36 -10.16
CA PRO A 470 21.69 -6.28 -9.25
C PRO A 470 20.94 -6.37 -7.92
N THR A 471 21.62 -6.04 -6.82
CA THR A 471 21.01 -6.04 -5.48
C THR A 471 19.80 -5.10 -5.44
N ALA A 472 18.76 -5.51 -4.73
CA ALA A 472 17.50 -4.77 -4.61
C ALA A 472 16.77 -4.51 -5.95
N THR A 473 16.96 -5.39 -6.96
CA THR A 473 16.11 -5.37 -8.16
C THR A 473 14.65 -5.60 -7.78
N GLU A 474 13.78 -4.69 -8.21
CA GLU A 474 12.35 -4.71 -7.93
C GLU A 474 11.54 -5.10 -9.16
N ARG A 475 12.03 -4.79 -10.37
CA ARG A 475 11.30 -5.01 -11.62
C ARG A 475 12.25 -5.34 -12.76
N LEU A 476 11.70 -6.05 -13.74
CA LEU A 476 12.31 -6.34 -15.02
C LEU A 476 11.44 -5.71 -16.11
N ILE A 477 12.05 -5.01 -17.06
CA ILE A 477 11.33 -4.39 -18.18
C ILE A 477 12.05 -4.77 -19.48
N PRO A 478 11.40 -5.51 -20.39
CA PRO A 478 11.97 -5.80 -21.71
C PRO A 478 11.88 -4.54 -22.59
N ILE A 479 12.91 -4.31 -23.40
CA ILE A 479 13.01 -3.13 -24.26
C ILE A 479 13.65 -3.50 -25.61
N GLY A 480 13.09 -2.99 -26.71
CA GLY A 480 13.61 -3.23 -28.06
C GLY A 480 13.54 -4.69 -28.49
N VAL A 481 12.54 -5.42 -28.00
CA VAL A 481 12.30 -6.83 -28.34
C VAL A 481 11.67 -6.92 -29.73
N THR A 482 12.17 -7.83 -30.55
CA THR A 482 11.67 -8.15 -31.89
C THR A 482 11.27 -9.63 -31.96
N GLU A 483 10.75 -10.09 -33.08
CA GLU A 483 10.41 -11.51 -33.30
C GLU A 483 11.62 -12.46 -33.19
N ASP A 484 12.84 -11.96 -33.36
CA ASP A 484 14.06 -12.76 -33.25
C ASP A 484 14.34 -13.13 -31.78
N SER A 485 14.54 -14.43 -31.51
CA SER A 485 14.85 -14.90 -30.16
C SER A 485 16.15 -14.29 -29.61
N GLY A 486 16.08 -13.81 -28.37
CA GLY A 486 17.20 -13.12 -27.71
C GLY A 486 17.52 -11.72 -28.24
N SER A 487 16.64 -11.16 -29.08
CA SER A 487 16.71 -9.75 -29.49
C SER A 487 16.36 -8.79 -28.35
N GLY A 488 16.79 -7.53 -28.49
CA GLY A 488 16.55 -6.51 -27.49
C GLY A 488 17.34 -6.67 -26.19
N HIS A 489 16.83 -6.02 -25.16
CA HIS A 489 17.47 -5.87 -23.86
C HIS A 489 16.47 -6.05 -22.74
N THR A 490 16.98 -6.42 -21.56
CA THR A 490 16.20 -6.44 -20.32
C THR A 490 16.78 -5.42 -19.34
N LEU A 491 15.91 -4.54 -18.84
CA LEU A 491 16.23 -3.57 -17.81
C LEU A 491 15.89 -4.13 -16.43
N ALA A 492 16.88 -4.22 -15.55
CA ALA A 492 16.71 -4.44 -14.12
C ALA A 492 16.59 -3.08 -13.40
N VAL A 493 15.45 -2.86 -12.77
CA VAL A 493 15.12 -1.62 -12.06
C VAL A 493 15.36 -1.86 -10.58
N ASN A 494 16.26 -1.11 -9.98
CA ASN A 494 16.46 -1.13 -8.53
C ASN A 494 16.31 0.27 -7.92
N THR A 495 16.49 0.34 -6.61
CA THR A 495 16.34 1.58 -5.81
C THR A 495 17.29 2.72 -6.17
N ALA A 496 18.41 2.41 -6.83
CA ALA A 496 19.57 3.27 -6.96
C ALA A 496 19.89 3.63 -8.41
N ASP A 497 19.58 2.72 -9.32
CA ASP A 497 20.10 2.70 -10.68
C ASP A 497 19.14 1.96 -11.62
N LEU A 498 19.35 2.16 -12.92
CA LEU A 498 18.72 1.42 -13.99
C LEU A 498 19.81 0.65 -14.72
N LEU A 499 19.72 -0.67 -14.74
CA LEU A 499 20.77 -1.52 -15.30
C LEU A 499 20.25 -2.36 -16.45
N ILE A 500 20.96 -2.36 -17.57
CA ILE A 500 20.56 -3.04 -18.79
C ILE A 500 21.50 -4.20 -19.11
N THR A 501 20.96 -5.26 -19.69
CA THR A 501 21.73 -6.37 -20.27
C THR A 501 21.08 -6.85 -21.57
N HIS A 502 21.83 -7.48 -22.46
CA HIS A 502 21.28 -8.03 -23.69
C HIS A 502 20.55 -9.35 -23.42
N ASN A 503 19.42 -9.57 -24.10
CA ASN A 503 18.66 -10.81 -23.96
C ASN A 503 19.46 -12.04 -24.43
N ARG A 504 20.28 -11.88 -25.49
CA ARG A 504 21.31 -12.86 -25.89
C ARG A 504 22.21 -13.34 -24.75
N ASP A 505 22.71 -12.41 -23.93
CA ASP A 505 23.69 -12.72 -22.90
C ASP A 505 23.01 -13.50 -21.76
N ILE A 506 21.77 -13.11 -21.42
CA ILE A 506 20.88 -13.87 -20.53
C ILE A 506 20.69 -15.31 -21.04
N LEU A 507 20.28 -15.49 -22.30
CA LEU A 507 20.03 -16.82 -22.86
C LEU A 507 21.32 -17.67 -22.91
N SER A 508 22.47 -17.05 -23.15
CA SER A 508 23.77 -17.74 -23.14
C SER A 508 24.25 -18.17 -21.74
N SER A 509 23.62 -17.63 -20.69
CA SER A 509 23.94 -17.94 -19.30
C SER A 509 23.13 -19.13 -18.76
N ILE A 510 22.05 -19.53 -19.46
CA ILE A 510 21.15 -20.59 -19.04
C ILE A 510 21.91 -21.87 -18.72
N GLY A 511 21.70 -22.41 -17.51
CA GLY A 511 22.26 -23.70 -17.10
C GLY A 511 23.76 -23.70 -16.85
N LYS A 512 24.46 -22.56 -17.02
CA LYS A 512 25.75 -22.37 -16.36
C LYS A 512 25.44 -22.26 -14.88
N LYS A 513 25.86 -23.25 -14.08
CA LYS A 513 25.97 -23.03 -12.64
C LYS A 513 26.90 -21.84 -12.46
N VAL A 514 26.37 -20.72 -11.97
CA VAL A 514 27.20 -19.77 -11.25
C VAL A 514 27.84 -20.60 -10.14
N GLU A 515 29.16 -20.74 -10.15
CA GLU A 515 29.87 -21.39 -9.06
C GLU A 515 29.67 -20.53 -7.82
N ASP A 516 28.61 -20.80 -7.07
CA ASP A 516 28.63 -20.54 -5.65
C ASP A 516 29.76 -21.43 -5.10
N GLU A 517 30.68 -20.86 -4.34
CA GLU A 517 31.64 -21.63 -3.52
C GLU A 517 30.95 -22.48 -2.43
N ASP A 518 29.64 -22.70 -2.51
CA ASP A 518 28.83 -23.52 -1.61
C ASP A 518 28.63 -24.93 -2.19
N ASN A 519 29.68 -25.74 -2.08
CA ASN A 519 29.57 -27.17 -2.26
C ASN A 519 29.20 -27.81 -0.90
N ASP A 520 27.91 -27.81 -0.54
CA ASP A 520 27.43 -28.61 0.59
C ASP A 520 26.44 -29.69 0.14
N THR A 521 26.98 -30.91 0.03
CA THR A 521 26.19 -32.13 0.12
C THR A 521 25.91 -32.41 1.60
N GLY A 522 24.71 -32.11 2.08
CA GLY A 522 24.31 -32.40 3.45
C GLY A 522 22.81 -32.63 3.57
N GLU A 523 22.43 -33.84 3.97
CA GLU A 523 21.07 -34.32 4.21
C GLU A 523 20.33 -33.54 5.32
N ASP A 524 19.00 -33.58 5.23
CA ASP A 524 18.01 -33.08 6.19
C ASP A 524 18.39 -33.35 7.66
N GLY A 525 18.39 -32.28 8.47
CA GLY A 525 18.55 -32.37 9.93
C GLY A 525 18.27 -31.03 10.62
N ASP A 526 17.11 -30.97 11.27
CA ASP A 526 16.62 -29.87 12.10
C ASP A 526 17.50 -29.58 13.34
N GLU A 527 17.29 -28.38 13.91
CA GLU A 527 17.68 -27.87 15.24
C GLU A 527 19.01 -27.10 15.44
N SER A 528 18.85 -25.78 15.62
CA SER A 528 19.57 -24.86 16.52
C SER A 528 21.04 -25.17 16.88
N SER A 529 21.98 -24.45 16.25
CA SER A 529 23.20 -24.00 16.95
C SER A 529 23.85 -22.82 16.23
N ASP A 530 24.41 -21.91 17.03
CA ASP A 530 25.22 -20.72 16.72
C ASP A 530 25.73 -20.55 15.28
N GLY A 531 25.33 -19.42 14.68
CA GLY A 531 25.81 -18.93 13.38
C GLY A 531 27.30 -18.58 13.39
N ARG A 532 28.15 -19.60 13.30
CA ARG A 532 29.53 -19.50 12.85
C ARG A 532 29.64 -20.10 11.46
N SER A 533 29.45 -19.27 10.44
CA SER A 533 29.92 -19.59 9.09
C SER A 533 31.45 -19.62 9.08
N PRO A 534 32.11 -20.49 8.29
CA PRO A 534 33.56 -20.63 8.29
C PRO A 534 34.24 -19.37 7.74
N ARG A 535 35.41 -19.06 8.30
CA ARG A 535 36.30 -17.97 7.88
C ARG A 535 36.54 -18.00 6.36
N GLY A 536 36.25 -16.88 5.70
CA GLY A 536 36.55 -16.65 4.29
C GLY A 536 38.01 -16.91 3.95
N GLN A 537 38.24 -17.65 2.87
CA GLN A 537 39.53 -17.76 2.21
C GLN A 537 39.41 -17.25 0.77
N ASN A 538 40.35 -16.36 0.43
CA ASN A 538 40.96 -16.17 -0.90
C ASN A 538 40.32 -15.21 -1.93
N SER A 539 40.19 -13.92 -1.61
CA SER A 539 40.50 -12.88 -2.60
C SER A 539 41.24 -11.67 -1.99
N ASN A 540 42.56 -11.74 -1.87
CA ASN A 540 43.40 -10.72 -1.20
C ASN A 540 43.62 -9.41 -2.02
N SER A 541 42.66 -8.96 -2.84
CA SER A 541 42.79 -7.67 -3.54
C SER A 541 41.71 -6.68 -3.12
N ILE A 542 42.14 -5.51 -2.65
CA ILE A 542 41.25 -4.39 -2.24
C ILE A 542 40.22 -4.07 -3.34
N GLY A 543 40.60 -4.23 -4.62
CA GLY A 543 39.70 -4.01 -5.76
C GLY A 543 38.52 -4.98 -5.83
N ALA A 544 38.72 -6.27 -5.50
CA ALA A 544 37.65 -7.27 -5.51
C ALA A 544 36.59 -6.95 -4.45
N TRP A 545 36.99 -6.62 -3.23
CA TRP A 545 36.06 -6.26 -2.16
C TRP A 545 35.32 -4.95 -2.43
N LEU A 546 36.00 -3.94 -2.99
CA LEU A 546 35.35 -2.69 -3.42
C LEU A 546 34.29 -2.95 -4.49
N SER A 547 34.54 -3.85 -5.43
CA SER A 547 33.53 -4.25 -6.42
C SER A 547 32.32 -4.93 -5.75
N THR A 548 32.54 -5.80 -4.76
CA THR A 548 31.46 -6.38 -3.96
C THR A 548 30.64 -5.32 -3.24
N LEU A 549 31.28 -4.31 -2.62
CA LEU A 549 30.56 -3.20 -1.98
C LEU A 549 29.73 -2.40 -2.98
N VAL A 550 30.25 -2.14 -4.18
CA VAL A 550 29.49 -1.46 -5.25
C VAL A 550 28.28 -2.29 -5.67
N THR A 551 28.41 -3.60 -5.82
CA THR A 551 27.25 -4.47 -6.12
C THR A 551 26.23 -4.48 -4.97
N MET A 552 26.67 -4.44 -3.72
CA MET A 552 25.79 -4.33 -2.54
C MET A 552 25.08 -2.98 -2.46
N GLN A 553 25.65 -1.92 -3.03
CA GLN A 553 25.00 -0.61 -3.18
C GLN A 553 23.94 -0.59 -4.30
N GLY A 554 23.75 -1.69 -5.02
CA GLY A 554 22.86 -1.78 -6.18
C GLY A 554 23.54 -1.42 -7.51
N GLY A 555 24.88 -1.39 -7.55
CA GLY A 555 25.63 -1.16 -8.79
C GLY A 555 25.63 -2.37 -9.73
N ALA A 556 26.27 -2.17 -10.89
CA ALA A 556 26.46 -3.15 -11.95
C ALA A 556 27.00 -4.50 -11.46
N THR A 557 26.33 -5.59 -11.86
CA THR A 557 26.89 -6.96 -11.83
C THR A 557 27.64 -7.23 -13.14
N GLU A 558 28.32 -8.38 -13.26
CA GLU A 558 29.27 -8.66 -14.36
C GLU A 558 28.72 -8.40 -15.78
N GLU A 559 27.42 -8.65 -16.00
CA GLU A 559 26.77 -8.53 -17.32
C GLU A 559 25.71 -7.39 -17.38
N PHE A 560 25.47 -6.69 -16.28
CA PHE A 560 24.49 -5.60 -16.20
C PHE A 560 25.21 -4.25 -16.19
N VAL A 561 24.87 -3.38 -17.14
CA VAL A 561 25.50 -2.06 -17.30
C VAL A 561 24.54 -0.96 -16.86
N SER A 562 25.00 -0.03 -16.02
CA SER A 562 24.22 1.15 -15.62
C SER A 562 23.95 2.05 -16.84
N ILE A 563 22.69 2.46 -17.01
CA ILE A 563 22.27 3.43 -18.02
C ILE A 563 21.93 4.79 -17.42
N LEU A 564 21.98 4.95 -16.09
CA LEU A 564 21.59 6.20 -15.45
C LEU A 564 22.65 7.30 -15.71
N PRO A 565 22.28 8.46 -16.25
CA PRO A 565 23.22 9.56 -16.45
C PRO A 565 23.78 10.06 -15.10
N ARG A 566 25.04 10.51 -15.07
CA ARG A 566 25.72 10.97 -13.84
C ARG A 566 25.03 12.12 -13.09
N ASN A 567 24.14 12.85 -13.76
CA ASN A 567 23.38 13.98 -13.21
C ASN A 567 21.94 13.63 -12.83
N VAL A 568 21.56 12.34 -12.90
CA VAL A 568 20.25 11.85 -12.50
C VAL A 568 20.42 10.96 -11.27
N ALA A 569 19.62 11.22 -10.23
CA ALA A 569 19.54 10.38 -9.05
C ALA A 569 18.10 9.89 -8.91
N LEU A 570 17.93 8.59 -8.67
CA LEU A 570 16.62 7.98 -8.46
C LEU A 570 16.20 8.15 -7.00
N SER A 571 14.97 8.62 -6.78
CA SER A 571 14.32 8.64 -5.49
C SER A 571 12.95 7.98 -5.60
N PRO A 572 12.66 6.94 -4.82
CA PRO A 572 11.32 6.34 -4.78
C PRO A 572 10.24 7.34 -4.37
N PRO A 573 8.99 7.17 -4.83
CA PRO A 573 8.53 6.12 -5.74
C PRO A 573 8.91 6.37 -7.21
N ILE A 574 9.29 5.31 -7.92
CA ILE A 574 9.69 5.35 -9.34
C ILE A 574 8.65 4.62 -10.20
N ARG A 575 8.21 5.25 -11.30
CA ARG A 575 7.45 4.59 -12.38
C ARG A 575 8.18 4.74 -13.70
N LEU A 576 8.12 3.69 -14.51
CA LEU A 576 8.79 3.60 -15.79
C LEU A 576 7.75 3.26 -16.85
N ALA A 577 7.86 3.88 -18.01
CA ALA A 577 7.08 3.53 -19.18
C ALA A 577 7.98 3.53 -20.41
N VAL A 578 7.77 2.54 -21.26
CA VAL A 578 8.36 2.46 -22.60
C VAL A 578 7.24 2.86 -23.57
N PRO A 579 7.39 3.97 -24.33
CA PRO A 579 6.39 4.38 -25.32
C PRO A 579 6.19 3.30 -26.39
N LEU A 580 4.97 3.21 -26.92
CA LEU A 580 4.66 2.39 -28.09
C LEU A 580 5.51 2.84 -29.30
N ALA A 581 5.96 1.88 -30.11
CA ALA A 581 6.70 2.18 -31.34
C ALA A 581 5.80 2.97 -32.32
N ALA A 582 6.34 4.04 -32.92
CA ALA A 582 5.59 4.87 -33.87
C ALA A 582 5.58 4.20 -35.27
N GLU A 583 4.41 4.19 -35.92
CA GLU A 583 4.20 3.54 -37.24
C GLU A 583 5.03 4.12 -38.40
N ASP A 584 5.58 5.34 -38.27
CA ASP A 584 6.20 6.09 -39.37
C ASP A 584 7.71 5.82 -39.60
N ALA A 585 8.27 4.73 -39.08
CA ALA A 585 9.65 4.34 -39.37
C ALA A 585 9.76 3.75 -40.79
N THR A 586 9.88 4.64 -41.79
CA THR A 586 10.30 4.28 -43.15
C THR A 586 11.53 3.37 -43.11
N GLU A 587 11.49 2.27 -43.86
CA GLU A 587 12.40 1.09 -43.90
C GLU A 587 13.93 1.33 -44.01
N ASP A 588 14.46 2.55 -43.90
CA ASP A 588 15.87 2.86 -44.21
C ASP A 588 16.66 3.60 -43.11
N ILE A 589 16.14 3.73 -41.88
CA ILE A 589 16.92 4.22 -40.72
C ILE A 589 16.74 3.26 -39.54
N SER A 590 17.56 2.20 -39.53
CA SER A 590 17.64 1.18 -38.49
C SER A 590 18.29 1.67 -37.19
N SER A 591 17.74 2.72 -36.59
CA SER A 591 17.96 3.03 -35.18
C SER A 591 16.59 3.26 -34.56
N GLU A 592 15.91 2.18 -34.18
CA GLU A 592 14.80 2.24 -33.24
C GLU A 592 15.29 2.99 -32.01
N THR A 593 14.94 4.27 -31.89
CA THR A 593 15.30 5.08 -30.73
C THR A 593 14.40 4.65 -29.59
N THR A 594 14.85 3.63 -28.89
CA THR A 594 14.30 3.21 -27.62
C THR A 594 14.27 4.40 -26.66
N ARG A 595 13.07 4.86 -26.33
CA ARG A 595 12.82 5.94 -25.38
C ARG A 595 12.37 5.37 -24.06
N LEU A 596 12.91 5.89 -22.95
CA LEU A 596 12.50 5.50 -21.61
C LEU A 596 11.99 6.71 -20.84
N LEU A 597 10.76 6.64 -20.35
CA LEU A 597 10.18 7.66 -19.49
C LEU A 597 10.26 7.23 -18.03
N ILE A 598 10.74 8.15 -17.19
CA ILE A 598 10.93 7.93 -15.76
C ILE A 598 10.15 9.00 -15.00
N LEU A 599 9.17 8.56 -14.22
CA LEU A 599 8.54 9.37 -13.20
C LEU A 599 9.24 9.09 -11.86
N ASN A 600 9.97 10.08 -11.36
CA ASN A 600 10.79 10.00 -10.15
C ASN A 600 10.35 11.14 -9.21
N GLY A 601 9.62 10.79 -8.15
CA GLY A 601 9.03 11.76 -7.24
C GLY A 601 8.14 12.77 -7.97
N SER A 602 8.63 13.99 -8.15
CA SER A 602 7.94 15.10 -8.80
C SER A 602 8.52 15.46 -10.16
N GLN A 603 9.31 14.60 -10.79
CA GLN A 603 9.94 14.85 -12.08
C GLN A 603 9.62 13.73 -13.06
N LEU A 604 9.11 14.08 -14.23
CA LEU A 604 9.02 13.21 -15.39
C LEU A 604 10.23 13.51 -16.29
N GLN A 605 11.00 12.48 -16.62
CA GLN A 605 12.24 12.60 -17.38
C GLN A 605 12.23 11.61 -18.54
N GLN A 606 12.81 12.02 -19.67
CA GLN A 606 13.02 11.16 -20.83
C GLN A 606 14.51 10.85 -20.99
N LEU A 607 14.82 9.56 -21.10
CA LEU A 607 16.16 9.06 -21.42
C LEU A 607 16.17 8.42 -22.80
N GLU A 608 17.24 8.69 -23.54
CA GLU A 608 17.51 8.13 -24.87
C GLU A 608 18.97 7.67 -24.97
N PRO A 609 19.26 6.64 -25.78
CA PRO A 609 20.63 6.21 -26.05
C PRO A 609 21.38 7.27 -26.86
N ASP A 610 22.60 7.61 -26.42
CA ASP A 610 23.49 8.58 -27.07
C ASP A 610 24.50 7.86 -27.96
N GLY A 611 24.23 7.81 -29.26
CA GLY A 611 25.20 7.34 -30.26
C GLY A 611 25.58 5.84 -30.16
N GLY A 612 26.62 5.45 -30.91
CA GLY A 612 26.83 4.07 -31.40
C GLY A 612 26.82 2.92 -30.36
N PRO A 613 26.56 1.68 -30.82
CA PRO A 613 26.16 0.50 -30.02
C PRO A 613 27.22 -0.06 -29.03
N VAL A 614 28.31 0.68 -28.76
CA VAL A 614 29.48 0.20 -28.03
C VAL A 614 29.64 0.85 -26.66
N GLU A 615 29.05 2.03 -26.41
CA GLU A 615 29.27 2.77 -25.14
C GLU A 615 28.08 2.72 -24.15
N ASN A 616 26.89 2.25 -24.54
CA ASN A 616 25.70 2.15 -23.68
C ASN A 616 25.43 3.41 -22.81
N VAL A 617 25.83 4.59 -23.29
CA VAL A 617 25.60 5.86 -22.58
C VAL A 617 24.20 6.35 -22.96
N TRP A 618 23.35 6.53 -21.97
CA TRP A 618 22.07 7.21 -22.16
C TRP A 618 22.20 8.66 -21.72
N GLN A 619 21.49 9.54 -22.41
CA GLN A 619 21.39 10.95 -22.06
C GLN A 619 19.95 11.31 -21.69
N ARG A 620 19.84 12.28 -20.79
CA ARG A 620 18.55 12.88 -20.43
C ARG A 620 18.20 13.97 -21.42
N THR A 621 17.17 13.73 -22.24
CA THR A 621 16.78 14.62 -23.33
C THR A 621 15.75 15.67 -22.89
N GLN A 622 14.74 15.27 -22.11
CA GLN A 622 13.64 16.14 -21.65
C GLN A 622 13.33 15.95 -20.16
N VAL A 623 12.82 17.00 -19.52
CA VAL A 623 12.38 17.00 -18.12
C VAL A 623 11.14 17.88 -17.95
N ALA A 624 10.12 17.37 -17.28
CA ALA A 624 8.96 18.12 -16.83
C ALA A 624 8.84 18.01 -15.29
N ASP A 625 8.74 19.16 -14.62
CA ASP A 625 8.49 19.23 -13.19
C ASP A 625 6.98 19.15 -12.93
N LEU A 626 6.61 18.26 -12.02
CA LEU A 626 5.24 17.97 -11.61
C LEU A 626 5.02 18.49 -10.19
N THR A 627 3.84 19.01 -9.90
CA THR A 627 3.47 19.30 -8.51
C THR A 627 3.23 18.00 -7.77
N ARG A 628 4.05 17.70 -6.75
CA ARG A 628 3.76 16.59 -5.84
C ARG A 628 2.57 16.98 -4.97
N SER A 629 1.56 16.13 -4.90
CA SER A 629 0.51 16.23 -3.90
C SER A 629 0.70 15.11 -2.88
N ASP A 630 0.44 15.41 -1.61
CA ASP A 630 0.71 14.53 -0.49
C ASP A 630 -0.40 13.46 -0.28
N THR A 631 -1.21 13.26 -1.31
CA THR A 631 -2.28 12.27 -1.37
C THR A 631 -1.70 10.85 -1.47
N PRO A 632 -2.38 9.85 -0.89
CA PRO A 632 -1.84 8.50 -0.74
C PRO A 632 -2.11 7.59 -1.95
N LEU A 633 -2.35 8.13 -3.15
CA LEU A 633 -2.54 7.29 -4.33
C LEU A 633 -1.17 6.83 -4.86
N PRO A 634 -1.09 5.64 -5.49
CA PRO A 634 0.16 5.22 -6.10
C PRO A 634 0.42 6.08 -7.33
N PRO A 635 1.67 6.50 -7.59
CA PRO A 635 1.97 7.16 -8.84
C PRO A 635 1.70 6.20 -10.00
N VAL A 636 1.16 6.72 -11.08
CA VAL A 636 0.85 5.96 -12.30
C VAL A 636 1.49 6.66 -13.49
N LEU A 637 1.98 5.87 -14.45
CA LEU A 637 2.62 6.35 -15.67
C LEU A 637 2.30 5.38 -16.80
N ALA A 638 1.77 5.89 -17.92
CA ALA A 638 1.70 5.19 -19.20
C ALA A 638 2.07 6.14 -20.33
N ALA A 639 2.63 5.58 -21.38
CA ALA A 639 3.08 6.31 -22.54
C ALA A 639 2.62 5.61 -23.82
N SER A 640 1.87 6.32 -24.65
CA SER A 640 1.66 5.96 -26.06
C SER A 640 2.70 6.69 -26.92
N SER A 641 2.63 6.56 -28.26
CA SER A 641 3.55 7.29 -29.13
C SER A 641 3.27 8.81 -29.13
N ARG A 642 2.01 9.20 -28.88
CA ARG A 642 1.53 10.58 -28.94
C ARG A 642 1.36 11.25 -27.58
N PHE A 643 0.87 10.53 -26.57
CA PHE A 643 0.53 11.10 -25.27
C PHE A 643 1.16 10.30 -24.12
N VAL A 644 1.51 11.01 -23.05
CA VAL A 644 1.99 10.42 -21.80
C VAL A 644 1.04 10.85 -20.69
N ILE A 645 0.46 9.88 -19.99
CA ILE A 645 -0.38 10.15 -18.83
C ILE A 645 0.41 9.83 -17.57
N ALA A 646 0.54 10.80 -16.67
CA ALA A 646 1.23 10.67 -15.41
C ALA A 646 0.40 11.24 -14.25
N SER A 647 0.51 10.60 -13.09
CA SER A 647 0.07 11.16 -11.81
C SER A 647 1.10 10.85 -10.74
N THR A 648 1.34 11.82 -9.87
CA THR A 648 2.35 11.76 -8.79
C THR A 648 1.81 11.15 -7.50
N GLY A 649 0.71 10.38 -7.60
CA GLY A 649 -0.03 9.90 -6.44
C GLY A 649 -1.15 10.85 -6.00
N ASP A 650 -1.68 11.61 -6.95
CA ASP A 650 -2.68 12.65 -6.74
C ASP A 650 -3.99 12.43 -7.47
N GLU A 651 -5.02 13.13 -7.01
CA GLU A 651 -6.36 13.06 -7.62
C GLU A 651 -6.42 13.76 -8.98
N SER A 652 -5.32 14.40 -9.39
CA SER A 652 -5.18 15.03 -10.71
C SER A 652 -4.43 14.14 -11.70
N ALA A 653 -5.01 13.99 -12.88
CA ALA A 653 -4.37 13.43 -14.06
C ALA A 653 -3.60 14.52 -14.81
N ARG A 654 -2.40 14.19 -15.28
CA ARG A 654 -1.60 15.07 -16.14
C ARG A 654 -1.28 14.36 -17.44
N VAL A 655 -1.56 15.03 -18.55
CA VAL A 655 -1.31 14.53 -19.91
C VAL A 655 -0.24 15.40 -20.55
N PHE A 656 0.77 14.78 -21.12
CA PHE A 656 1.87 15.41 -21.82
C PHE A 656 1.91 14.94 -23.28
N GLU A 657 2.44 15.78 -24.17
CA GLU A 657 2.79 15.37 -25.52
C GLU A 657 4.03 14.46 -25.49
N GLY A 658 3.99 13.34 -26.22
CA GLY A 658 4.92 12.21 -26.06
C GLY A 658 6.38 12.50 -26.42
N ASN A 659 6.66 13.46 -27.31
CA ASN A 659 8.03 13.77 -27.74
C ASN A 659 8.67 14.92 -26.96
N GLU A 660 7.90 15.95 -26.64
CA GLU A 660 8.42 17.19 -26.03
C GLU A 660 8.17 17.25 -24.52
N LEU A 661 7.32 16.37 -23.98
CA LEU A 661 6.82 16.42 -22.60
C LEU A 661 6.21 17.78 -22.24
N ASN A 662 5.62 18.48 -23.22
CA ASN A 662 4.84 19.68 -22.98
C ASN A 662 3.51 19.30 -22.32
N GLU A 663 3.12 20.04 -21.29
CA GLU A 663 1.86 19.83 -20.59
C GLU A 663 0.67 20.13 -21.51
N PHE A 664 -0.11 19.09 -21.82
CA PHE A 664 -1.30 19.15 -22.67
C PHE A 664 -2.59 19.33 -21.85
N TYR A 665 -2.64 18.73 -20.65
CA TYR A 665 -3.79 18.80 -19.75
C TYR A 665 -3.40 18.54 -18.30
N VAL A 666 -4.01 19.28 -17.38
CA VAL A 666 -4.01 19.00 -15.93
C VAL A 666 -5.43 19.18 -15.42
N GLY A 667 -5.96 18.17 -14.74
CA GLY A 667 -7.27 18.24 -14.11
C GLY A 667 -7.62 16.94 -13.38
N ASP A 668 -8.78 16.89 -12.77
CA ASP A 668 -9.23 15.73 -12.01
C ASP A 668 -9.52 14.53 -12.92
N TRP A 669 -9.36 13.32 -12.37
CA TRP A 669 -9.77 12.11 -13.08
C TRP A 669 -11.29 12.12 -13.37
N PRO A 670 -11.74 11.63 -14.54
CA PRO A 670 -13.16 11.61 -14.88
C PRO A 670 -13.94 10.71 -13.90
N GLU A 671 -15.14 11.15 -13.52
CA GLU A 671 -16.02 10.43 -12.57
C GLU A 671 -15.36 10.08 -11.22
N ASP A 672 -14.36 10.87 -10.78
CA ASP A 672 -13.61 10.67 -9.52
C ASP A 672 -12.92 9.29 -9.42
N ILE A 673 -12.50 8.70 -10.55
CA ILE A 673 -11.78 7.42 -10.52
C ILE A 673 -10.41 7.57 -9.83
N ALA A 674 -10.05 6.58 -9.02
CA ALA A 674 -8.74 6.50 -8.38
C ALA A 674 -7.90 5.42 -9.09
N PRO A 675 -6.93 5.79 -9.95
CA PRO A 675 -6.16 4.82 -10.73
C PRO A 675 -5.20 4.01 -9.83
N LEU A 676 -5.11 2.72 -10.12
CA LEU A 676 -4.14 1.78 -9.54
C LEU A 676 -3.02 1.46 -10.55
N SER A 677 -3.40 1.20 -11.81
CA SER A 677 -2.49 1.07 -12.94
C SER A 677 -3.10 1.66 -14.20
N ILE A 678 -2.24 2.03 -15.15
CA ILE A 678 -2.63 2.56 -16.45
C ILE A 678 -1.73 1.94 -17.52
N HIS A 679 -2.32 1.60 -18.66
CA HIS A 679 -1.66 0.95 -19.79
C HIS A 679 -2.04 1.69 -21.08
N ALA A 680 -1.06 1.95 -21.95
CA ALA A 680 -1.34 2.50 -23.27
C ALA A 680 -1.96 1.41 -24.15
N VAL A 681 -3.06 1.74 -24.84
CA VAL A 681 -3.76 0.83 -25.76
C VAL A 681 -3.57 1.29 -27.20
N ALA A 682 -3.65 2.61 -27.42
CA ALA A 682 -3.36 3.28 -28.68
C ALA A 682 -2.84 4.69 -28.39
N ASP A 683 -2.60 5.48 -29.44
CA ASP A 683 -2.05 6.84 -29.31
C ASP A 683 -2.88 7.77 -28.41
N ASP A 684 -4.21 7.76 -28.55
CA ASP A 684 -5.14 8.56 -27.76
C ASP A 684 -5.95 7.75 -26.75
N LEU A 685 -5.68 6.44 -26.59
CA LEU A 685 -6.49 5.52 -25.79
C LEU A 685 -5.66 4.79 -24.73
N PHE A 686 -6.13 4.82 -23.48
CA PHE A 686 -5.49 4.22 -22.33
C PHE A 686 -6.47 3.35 -21.55
N PHE A 687 -5.99 2.24 -21.01
CA PHE A 687 -6.75 1.39 -20.10
C PHE A 687 -6.33 1.65 -18.66
N VAL A 688 -7.29 1.96 -17.79
CA VAL A 688 -7.08 2.21 -16.37
C VAL A 688 -7.76 1.14 -15.54
N VAL A 689 -7.00 0.54 -14.64
CA VAL A 689 -7.52 -0.26 -13.53
C VAL A 689 -7.64 0.65 -12.32
N THR A 690 -8.82 0.72 -11.71
CA THR A 690 -9.07 1.54 -10.53
C THR A 690 -8.74 0.78 -9.24
N THR A 691 -8.55 1.52 -8.15
CA THR A 691 -8.44 0.93 -6.80
C THR A 691 -9.69 0.15 -6.39
N GLU A 692 -10.85 0.42 -6.98
CA GLU A 692 -12.09 -0.32 -6.74
C GLU A 692 -12.14 -1.67 -7.46
N GLY A 693 -11.21 -1.94 -8.37
CA GLY A 693 -11.20 -3.14 -9.20
C GLY A 693 -12.06 -3.04 -10.46
N SER A 694 -12.44 -1.82 -10.88
CA SER A 694 -13.10 -1.58 -12.16
C SER A 694 -12.07 -1.24 -13.25
N GLY A 695 -12.38 -1.59 -14.49
CA GLY A 695 -11.54 -1.30 -15.66
C GLY A 695 -12.22 -0.32 -16.60
N HIS A 696 -11.56 0.78 -16.95
CA HIS A 696 -12.10 1.81 -17.84
C HIS A 696 -11.15 2.12 -19.00
N LEU A 697 -11.69 2.32 -20.20
CA LEU A 697 -10.98 2.89 -21.32
C LEU A 697 -11.12 4.40 -21.30
N LEU A 698 -10.00 5.09 -21.14
CA LEU A 698 -9.86 6.54 -21.16
C LEU A 698 -9.33 7.00 -22.51
N ARG A 699 -10.00 7.98 -23.11
CA ARG A 699 -9.55 8.66 -24.32
C ARG A 699 -9.09 10.07 -24.00
N VAL A 700 -7.98 10.48 -24.61
CA VAL A 700 -7.49 11.86 -24.63
C VAL A 700 -8.13 12.59 -25.81
N LEU A 701 -8.88 13.66 -25.54
CA LEU A 701 -9.56 14.45 -26.58
C LEU A 701 -8.67 15.59 -27.07
N ASP A 702 -8.61 15.75 -28.40
CA ASP A 702 -7.76 16.74 -29.10
C ASP A 702 -8.43 18.11 -29.30
N HIS A 703 -9.76 18.22 -29.10
CA HIS A 703 -10.53 19.38 -29.57
C HIS A 703 -10.47 20.62 -28.65
N ASP A 704 -10.38 21.78 -29.32
CA ASP A 704 -10.31 23.15 -28.78
C ASP A 704 -11.67 23.70 -28.30
N ASP A 705 -12.67 22.83 -28.08
CA ASP A 705 -13.98 23.24 -27.62
C ASP A 705 -13.96 23.52 -26.11
N ALA A 706 -14.74 24.52 -25.70
CA ALA A 706 -14.77 25.15 -24.38
C ALA A 706 -15.21 24.24 -23.19
N SER A 707 -15.06 22.92 -23.28
CA SER A 707 -15.20 21.98 -22.17
C SER A 707 -13.86 21.79 -21.44
N GLU A 708 -13.86 21.99 -20.12
CA GLU A 708 -12.68 21.83 -19.26
C GLU A 708 -12.16 20.37 -19.15
N GLN A 709 -12.87 19.37 -19.69
CA GLN A 709 -12.52 17.95 -19.59
C GLN A 709 -11.88 17.44 -20.89
N ARG A 710 -10.59 17.09 -20.82
CA ARG A 710 -9.83 16.47 -21.94
C ARG A 710 -9.65 14.95 -21.81
N LEU A 711 -10.09 14.37 -20.69
CA LEU A 711 -10.11 12.92 -20.45
C LEU A 711 -11.55 12.43 -20.39
N GLN A 712 -11.87 11.41 -21.18
CA GLN A 712 -13.23 10.84 -21.23
C GLN A 712 -13.21 9.31 -21.13
N ILE A 713 -14.07 8.77 -20.27
CA ILE A 713 -14.35 7.33 -20.24
C ILE A 713 -15.19 6.98 -21.48
N THR A 714 -14.61 6.16 -22.37
CA THR A 714 -15.28 5.71 -23.61
C THR A 714 -16.03 4.39 -23.39
N ALA A 715 -15.47 3.49 -22.59
CA ALA A 715 -16.07 2.21 -22.27
C ALA A 715 -15.58 1.70 -20.91
N THR A 716 -16.38 0.84 -20.28
CA THR A 716 -16.09 0.19 -19.00
C THR A 716 -16.17 -1.31 -19.21
N LEU A 717 -15.19 -2.05 -18.67
CA LEU A 717 -15.18 -3.50 -18.77
C LEU A 717 -16.37 -4.11 -18.03
N PRO A 718 -17.02 -5.13 -18.59
CA PRO A 718 -18.12 -5.83 -17.93
C PRO A 718 -17.61 -6.88 -16.91
N VAL A 719 -16.49 -6.59 -16.24
CA VAL A 719 -15.91 -7.40 -15.17
C VAL A 719 -15.51 -6.49 -14.01
N ASP A 720 -15.77 -6.97 -12.80
CA ASP A 720 -15.38 -6.32 -11.56
C ASP A 720 -14.24 -7.13 -10.91
N ASP A 721 -13.72 -6.61 -9.80
CA ASP A 721 -12.65 -7.23 -9.03
C ASP A 721 -11.37 -7.54 -9.84
N ILE A 722 -10.98 -6.60 -10.72
CA ILE A 722 -9.75 -6.68 -11.52
C ILE A 722 -8.53 -6.57 -10.62
N GLU A 723 -7.68 -7.58 -10.61
CA GLU A 723 -6.45 -7.63 -9.81
C GLU A 723 -5.25 -7.06 -10.58
N THR A 724 -5.14 -7.41 -11.86
CA THR A 724 -4.07 -6.96 -12.73
C THR A 724 -4.52 -7.10 -14.19
N ALA A 725 -3.88 -6.32 -15.06
CA ALA A 725 -4.17 -6.33 -16.48
C ALA A 725 -2.90 -6.22 -17.30
N MET A 726 -2.98 -6.74 -18.52
CA MET A 726 -1.95 -6.65 -19.54
C MET A 726 -2.60 -6.25 -20.86
N VAL A 727 -1.92 -5.40 -21.61
CA VAL A 727 -2.35 -4.95 -22.94
C VAL A 727 -1.32 -5.43 -23.95
N GLU A 728 -1.79 -6.13 -24.97
CA GLU A 728 -1.03 -6.53 -26.15
C GLU A 728 -1.57 -5.73 -27.33
N VAL A 729 -0.72 -4.91 -27.93
CA VAL A 729 -1.08 -4.11 -29.10
C VAL A 729 -0.66 -4.90 -30.33
N GLU A 730 -1.61 -5.22 -31.22
CA GLU A 730 -1.29 -5.86 -32.49
C GLU A 730 -0.61 -4.86 -33.44
N PRO A 731 0.25 -5.33 -34.36
CA PRO A 731 0.90 -4.45 -35.35
C PRO A 731 -0.09 -3.71 -36.26
N ASP A 732 -1.33 -4.20 -36.36
CA ASP A 732 -2.43 -3.56 -37.08
C ASP A 732 -3.16 -2.62 -36.09
N ALA A 733 -2.82 -1.32 -36.09
CA ALA A 733 -3.13 -0.36 -35.01
C ALA A 733 -4.61 -0.06 -34.70
N THR A 734 -5.55 -0.84 -35.25
CA THR A 734 -6.99 -0.71 -34.99
C THR A 734 -7.52 -1.66 -33.92
N THR A 735 -6.76 -2.72 -33.58
CA THR A 735 -7.12 -3.71 -32.58
C THR A 735 -6.05 -3.85 -31.50
N ALA A 736 -6.48 -4.00 -30.25
CA ALA A 736 -5.61 -4.34 -29.13
C ALA A 736 -6.28 -5.43 -28.30
N GLN A 737 -5.49 -6.38 -27.79
CA GLN A 737 -5.97 -7.42 -26.90
C GLN A 737 -5.70 -7.00 -25.45
N LEU A 738 -6.73 -7.08 -24.62
CA LEU A 738 -6.69 -6.76 -23.20
C LEU A 738 -6.94 -8.03 -22.40
N ILE A 739 -5.96 -8.45 -21.62
CA ILE A 739 -6.03 -9.65 -20.78
C ILE A 739 -6.10 -9.21 -19.33
N VAL A 740 -7.16 -9.62 -18.64
CA VAL A 740 -7.44 -9.18 -17.27
C VAL A 740 -7.58 -10.38 -16.35
N ALA A 741 -6.83 -10.38 -15.25
CA ALA A 741 -7.07 -11.28 -14.14
C ALA A 741 -8.03 -10.63 -13.15
N HIS A 742 -9.10 -11.33 -12.79
CA HIS A 742 -10.12 -10.86 -11.86
C HIS A 742 -10.66 -12.01 -11.02
N ASP A 743 -11.48 -11.72 -10.00
CA ASP A 743 -12.06 -12.74 -9.11
C ASP A 743 -10.99 -13.74 -8.58
N VAL A 744 -9.87 -13.22 -8.09
CA VAL A 744 -8.69 -13.97 -7.57
C VAL A 744 -7.83 -14.59 -8.67
N ASP A 745 -8.38 -15.46 -9.54
CA ASP A 745 -7.60 -16.26 -10.49
C ASP A 745 -8.26 -16.48 -11.86
N ARG A 746 -9.43 -15.88 -12.11
CA ARG A 746 -10.09 -15.95 -13.40
C ARG A 746 -9.39 -15.04 -14.40
N ILE A 747 -9.44 -15.40 -15.67
CA ILE A 747 -8.90 -14.60 -16.76
C ILE A 747 -10.02 -14.29 -17.75
N SER A 748 -10.13 -13.04 -18.15
CA SER A 748 -10.98 -12.63 -19.26
C SER A 748 -10.16 -11.85 -20.27
N GLU A 749 -10.31 -12.22 -21.54
CA GLU A 749 -9.63 -11.62 -22.67
C GLU A 749 -10.63 -10.83 -23.51
N PHE A 750 -10.29 -9.58 -23.78
CA PHE A 750 -11.12 -8.63 -24.51
C PHE A 750 -10.38 -8.14 -25.74
N GLU A 751 -11.12 -7.98 -26.83
CA GLU A 751 -10.67 -7.26 -28.01
C GLU A 751 -11.16 -5.82 -27.89
N VAL A 752 -10.22 -4.88 -27.96
CA VAL A 752 -10.51 -3.46 -28.04
C VAL A 752 -10.37 -3.05 -29.49
N SER A 753 -11.51 -2.74 -30.11
CA SER A 753 -11.51 -2.16 -31.46
C SER A 753 -11.65 -0.64 -31.33
N HIS A 754 -10.68 0.09 -31.87
CA HIS A 754 -10.69 1.56 -31.83
C HIS A 754 -10.94 2.13 -33.23
N GLN A 755 -11.96 2.98 -33.32
CA GLN A 755 -12.18 3.87 -34.45
C GLN A 755 -12.10 5.32 -33.98
N SER A 756 -11.93 6.25 -34.93
CA SER A 756 -11.62 7.67 -34.68
C SER A 756 -12.54 8.40 -33.69
N GLN A 757 -13.72 7.87 -33.34
CA GLN A 757 -14.65 8.46 -32.35
C GLN A 757 -15.25 7.46 -31.34
N SER A 758 -14.93 6.17 -31.40
CA SER A 758 -15.47 5.16 -30.49
C SER A 758 -14.49 4.03 -30.27
N ALA A 759 -14.36 3.57 -29.03
CA ALA A 759 -13.72 2.31 -28.70
C ALA A 759 -14.81 1.34 -28.27
N ASP A 760 -14.89 0.17 -28.90
CA ASP A 760 -15.79 -0.90 -28.50
C ASP A 760 -14.99 -2.05 -27.89
N ILE A 761 -15.57 -2.72 -26.89
CA ILE A 761 -14.94 -3.79 -26.14
C ILE A 761 -15.75 -5.06 -26.35
N SER A 762 -15.13 -6.05 -26.98
CA SER A 762 -15.73 -7.36 -27.19
C SER A 762 -15.04 -8.39 -26.31
N LEU A 763 -15.80 -9.29 -25.66
CA LEU A 763 -15.22 -10.41 -24.90
C LEU A 763 -14.85 -11.51 -25.88
N ILE A 764 -13.56 -11.85 -25.97
CA ILE A 764 -13.05 -12.94 -26.80
C ILE A 764 -13.31 -14.27 -26.09
N ARG A 765 -12.74 -14.42 -24.88
CA ARG A 765 -12.87 -15.62 -24.06
C ARG A 765 -12.76 -15.28 -22.58
N SER A 766 -13.35 -16.13 -21.75
CA SER A 766 -13.20 -16.07 -20.29
C SER A 766 -12.92 -17.48 -19.77
N VAL A 767 -11.82 -17.61 -19.05
CA VAL A 767 -11.33 -18.86 -18.46
C VAL A 767 -11.60 -18.80 -16.95
N GLU A 768 -12.45 -19.72 -16.47
CA GLU A 768 -12.63 -19.97 -15.04
C GLU A 768 -11.85 -21.25 -14.66
N PRO A 769 -10.71 -21.13 -13.96
CA PRO A 769 -9.90 -22.29 -13.63
C PRO A 769 -10.61 -23.26 -12.68
N GLU A 770 -10.24 -24.54 -12.74
CA GLU A 770 -10.77 -25.52 -11.79
C GLU A 770 -10.33 -25.16 -10.36
N ARG A 771 -11.33 -24.97 -9.49
CA ARG A 771 -11.10 -24.49 -8.12
C ARG A 771 -10.59 -25.63 -7.25
N SER A 772 -9.51 -25.38 -6.52
CA SER A 772 -9.04 -26.27 -5.46
C SER A 772 -10.16 -26.61 -4.47
N PHE A 773 -10.04 -27.74 -3.78
CA PHE A 773 -11.03 -28.16 -2.77
C PHE A 773 -11.31 -27.05 -1.74
N TRP A 774 -10.27 -26.37 -1.26
CA TRP A 774 -10.38 -25.28 -0.31
C TRP A 774 -11.05 -24.03 -0.90
N ARG A 775 -10.79 -23.69 -2.17
CA ARG A 775 -11.48 -22.59 -2.87
C ARG A 775 -12.96 -22.89 -3.17
N ARG A 776 -13.33 -24.17 -3.29
CA ARG A 776 -14.75 -24.58 -3.32
C ARG A 776 -15.42 -24.44 -1.96
N ILE A 777 -14.72 -24.79 -0.87
CA ILE A 777 -15.23 -24.57 0.49
C ILE A 777 -15.44 -23.08 0.76
N ASP A 778 -14.52 -22.23 0.31
CA ASP A 778 -14.67 -20.78 0.42
C ASP A 778 -15.93 -20.27 -0.33
N ARG A 779 -15.99 -20.48 -1.65
CA ARG A 779 -17.12 -20.07 -2.51
C ARG A 779 -18.48 -20.55 -2.01
N TYR A 780 -18.59 -21.83 -1.64
CA TYR A 780 -19.89 -22.45 -1.33
C TYR A 780 -20.17 -22.58 0.17
N GLY A 781 -19.16 -22.86 0.98
CA GLY A 781 -19.30 -23.01 2.42
C GLY A 781 -19.34 -21.66 3.13
N ILE A 782 -18.30 -20.84 2.93
CA ILE A 782 -18.21 -19.50 3.54
C ILE A 782 -19.22 -18.57 2.89
N GLY A 783 -19.38 -18.60 1.57
CA GLY A 783 -20.42 -17.83 0.89
C GLY A 783 -21.84 -18.13 1.40
N LEU A 784 -22.17 -19.40 1.70
CA LEU A 784 -23.46 -19.75 2.29
C LEU A 784 -23.59 -19.28 3.74
N GLN A 785 -22.50 -19.36 4.51
CA GLN A 785 -22.45 -18.84 5.88
C GLN A 785 -22.69 -17.32 5.90
N GLU A 786 -22.07 -16.58 4.98
CA GLU A 786 -22.24 -15.14 4.81
C GLU A 786 -23.65 -14.75 4.36
N LEU A 787 -24.33 -15.63 3.61
CA LEU A 787 -25.73 -15.44 3.26
C LEU A 787 -26.66 -15.63 4.46
N LEU A 788 -26.37 -16.59 5.33
CA LEU A 788 -27.24 -16.96 6.45
C LEU A 788 -27.02 -16.12 7.72
N THR A 789 -25.83 -15.58 7.89
CA THR A 789 -25.48 -14.76 9.06
C THR A 789 -25.39 -13.29 8.70
N PRO A 790 -25.90 -12.38 9.55
CA PRO A 790 -25.77 -10.97 9.29
C PRO A 790 -24.28 -10.59 9.32
N GLN A 791 -23.81 -9.89 8.28
CA GLN A 791 -22.42 -9.47 8.13
C GLN A 791 -22.10 -8.24 9.00
N VAL A 792 -22.29 -8.37 10.32
CA VAL A 792 -22.24 -7.22 11.24
C VAL A 792 -20.83 -6.67 11.43
N LEU A 793 -19.80 -7.51 11.31
CA LEU A 793 -18.41 -7.07 11.38
C LEU A 793 -17.97 -6.37 10.10
N ALA A 794 -18.42 -6.83 8.92
CA ALA A 794 -18.17 -6.18 7.63
C ALA A 794 -18.87 -4.82 7.50
N LEU A 795 -19.93 -4.56 8.27
CA LEU A 795 -20.48 -3.19 8.39
C LEU A 795 -19.43 -2.21 8.93
N GLY A 796 -18.45 -2.66 9.71
CA GLY A 796 -17.31 -1.83 10.12
C GLY A 796 -16.52 -1.32 8.91
N ASP A 797 -16.26 -2.19 7.94
CA ASP A 797 -15.55 -1.83 6.70
C ASP A 797 -16.42 -0.91 5.82
N THR A 798 -17.73 -1.17 5.77
CA THR A 798 -18.70 -0.26 5.16
C THR A 798 -18.71 1.13 5.81
N THR A 799 -18.55 1.21 7.14
CA THR A 799 -18.41 2.51 7.85
C THR A 799 -17.12 3.21 7.43
N ALA A 800 -16.01 2.46 7.33
CA ALA A 800 -14.71 2.98 6.95
C ALA A 800 -14.75 3.58 5.54
N GLY A 801 -15.34 2.86 4.59
CA GLY A 801 -15.53 3.34 3.21
C GLY A 801 -16.41 4.59 3.13
N MET A 802 -17.53 4.62 3.85
CA MET A 802 -18.41 5.80 3.87
C MET A 802 -17.75 7.04 4.51
N VAL A 803 -16.97 6.85 5.58
CA VAL A 803 -16.34 7.96 6.31
C VAL A 803 -15.10 8.49 5.58
N SER A 804 -14.28 7.60 5.03
CA SER A 804 -13.15 7.99 4.19
C SER A 804 -13.63 8.61 2.87
N GLY A 805 -14.82 8.22 2.39
CA GLY A 805 -15.29 8.56 1.06
C GLY A 805 -14.61 7.77 -0.06
N LYS A 806 -13.74 6.81 0.30
CA LYS A 806 -13.01 5.95 -0.63
C LYS A 806 -13.64 4.56 -0.58
N LYS A 807 -13.82 3.92 -1.73
CA LYS A 807 -14.33 2.53 -1.78
C LYS A 807 -13.22 1.47 -1.65
N ALA A 808 -11.96 1.89 -1.67
CA ALA A 808 -10.82 1.01 -1.44
C ALA A 808 -9.71 1.74 -0.68
N PHE A 809 -8.84 0.95 -0.05
CA PHE A 809 -7.64 1.42 0.61
C PHE A 809 -6.45 0.53 0.28
N ILE A 810 -5.28 1.14 0.06
CA ILE A 810 -4.03 0.48 -0.27
C ILE A 810 -3.16 0.36 0.99
N ILE A 811 -2.96 -0.87 1.47
CA ILE A 811 -2.08 -1.16 2.60
C ILE A 811 -0.66 -1.45 2.08
N GLY A 812 0.35 -0.79 2.67
CA GLY A 812 1.76 -1.07 2.37
C GLY A 812 2.25 -0.60 0.99
N GLY A 813 1.51 0.30 0.34
CA GLY A 813 1.79 0.78 -1.03
C GLY A 813 2.75 1.95 -1.16
N GLY A 814 3.69 2.13 -0.23
CA GLY A 814 4.68 3.21 -0.32
C GLY A 814 5.54 3.09 -1.58
N ASP A 815 6.04 1.90 -1.88
CA ASP A 815 7.06 1.75 -2.94
C ASP A 815 7.10 0.37 -3.63
N MET A 816 6.29 -0.61 -3.21
CA MET A 816 6.13 -1.87 -3.96
C MET A 816 4.93 -1.72 -4.91
N GLU A 817 5.11 -2.16 -6.15
CA GLU A 817 4.34 -1.76 -7.34
C GLU A 817 2.81 -1.73 -7.18
N THR A 818 2.23 -2.53 -6.29
CA THR A 818 0.88 -2.34 -5.78
C THR A 818 0.84 -2.74 -4.31
N GLY A 819 0.58 -1.80 -3.40
CA GLY A 819 0.18 -2.17 -2.04
C GLY A 819 -1.06 -3.06 -2.09
N GLU A 820 -1.29 -3.84 -1.04
CA GLU A 820 -2.47 -4.69 -0.96
C GLU A 820 -3.72 -3.81 -0.95
N VAL A 821 -4.53 -3.90 -2.01
CA VAL A 821 -5.74 -3.10 -2.16
C VAL A 821 -6.88 -3.82 -1.43
N VAL A 822 -7.28 -3.27 -0.30
CA VAL A 822 -8.45 -3.68 0.46
C VAL A 822 -9.66 -2.91 -0.05
N ARG A 823 -10.58 -3.62 -0.70
CA ARG A 823 -11.84 -3.05 -1.22
C ARG A 823 -12.94 -3.13 -0.16
N TYR A 824 -13.69 -2.04 0.02
CA TYR A 824 -14.80 -1.96 0.96
C TYR A 824 -16.12 -2.36 0.29
N GLY A 825 -16.66 -3.52 0.67
CA GLY A 825 -18.03 -3.90 0.30
C GLY A 825 -19.07 -3.06 1.03
N ILE A 826 -19.69 -2.09 0.35
CA ILE A 826 -20.71 -1.21 0.97
C ILE A 826 -22.11 -1.83 0.91
N ALA A 827 -22.53 -2.36 -0.25
CA ALA A 827 -23.92 -2.77 -0.46
C ALA A 827 -24.26 -4.10 0.21
N THR A 828 -23.39 -5.10 0.08
CA THR A 828 -23.64 -6.49 0.52
C THR A 828 -23.93 -6.59 2.02
N PRO A 829 -23.15 -5.96 2.92
CA PRO A 829 -23.42 -6.03 4.36
C PRO A 829 -24.73 -5.36 4.75
N ILE A 830 -25.06 -4.21 4.13
CA ILE A 830 -26.31 -3.48 4.41
C ILE A 830 -27.52 -4.31 4.01
N ILE A 831 -27.49 -4.94 2.83
CA ILE A 831 -28.59 -5.78 2.34
C ILE A 831 -28.74 -7.02 3.22
N SER A 832 -27.64 -7.72 3.53
CA SER A 832 -27.63 -8.91 4.40
C SER A 832 -28.25 -8.60 5.77
N CYS A 833 -27.75 -7.56 6.45
CA CYS A 833 -28.26 -7.13 7.75
C CYS A 833 -29.72 -6.67 7.68
N GLY A 834 -30.11 -5.97 6.60
CA GLY A 834 -31.48 -5.49 6.42
C GLY A 834 -32.48 -6.63 6.26
N VAL A 835 -32.15 -7.61 5.40
CA VAL A 835 -32.95 -8.84 5.21
C VAL A 835 -33.07 -9.61 6.53
N PHE A 836 -31.97 -9.73 7.29
CA PHE A 836 -31.97 -10.40 8.58
C PHE A 836 -32.89 -9.72 9.61
N ILE A 837 -32.83 -8.38 9.75
CA ILE A 837 -33.71 -7.61 10.64
C ILE A 837 -35.18 -7.84 10.25
N ILE A 838 -35.50 -7.75 8.96
CA ILE A 838 -36.86 -7.95 8.45
C ILE A 838 -37.36 -9.36 8.79
N ALA A 839 -36.54 -10.39 8.54
CA ALA A 839 -36.89 -11.78 8.84
C ALA A 839 -37.14 -12.01 10.33
N MET A 840 -36.25 -11.53 11.20
CA MET A 840 -36.37 -11.69 12.66
C MET A 840 -37.56 -10.92 13.22
N MET A 841 -37.82 -9.70 12.74
CA MET A 841 -38.97 -8.91 13.16
C MET A 841 -40.29 -9.50 12.66
N LEU A 842 -40.32 -10.03 11.44
CA LEU A 842 -41.49 -10.72 10.89
C LEU A 842 -41.82 -11.97 11.72
N LEU A 843 -40.81 -12.80 12.02
CA LEU A 843 -40.97 -13.98 12.87
C LEU A 843 -41.50 -13.61 14.27
N SER A 844 -40.95 -12.54 14.86
CA SER A 844 -41.38 -12.03 16.16
C SER A 844 -42.83 -11.50 16.13
N CYS A 845 -43.22 -10.81 15.06
CA CYS A 845 -44.58 -10.32 14.87
C CYS A 845 -45.58 -11.47 14.71
N ILE A 846 -45.24 -12.50 13.92
CA ILE A 846 -46.07 -13.70 13.76
C ILE A 846 -46.23 -14.43 15.10
N TYR A 847 -45.13 -14.58 15.84
CA TYR A 847 -45.15 -15.21 17.16
C TYR A 847 -46.09 -14.46 18.10
N PHE A 848 -45.91 -13.15 18.25
CA PHE A 848 -46.73 -12.30 19.14
C PHE A 848 -48.22 -12.26 18.77
N ALA A 849 -48.52 -12.34 17.47
CA ALA A 849 -49.90 -12.38 16.99
C ALA A 849 -50.61 -13.71 17.32
N ARG A 850 -49.87 -14.83 17.38
CA ARG A 850 -50.44 -16.17 17.59
C ARG A 850 -50.43 -16.64 19.03
N SER A 851 -49.56 -16.09 19.86
CA SER A 851 -49.41 -16.43 21.27
C SER A 851 -50.47 -15.75 22.14
N ASP A 852 -51.02 -16.50 23.10
CA ASP A 852 -51.82 -15.96 24.19
C ASP A 852 -50.87 -15.42 25.29
N PHE A 853 -50.90 -14.10 25.52
CA PHE A 853 -49.99 -13.39 26.42
C PHE A 853 -50.66 -12.92 27.70
#